data_AF-A0A2D6DXK3-F1
#
_entry.id   AF-A0A2D6DXK3-F1
#
_cell.length_a   1.000
_cell.length_b   1.000
_cell.length_c   1.000
_cell.angle_alpha   90.00
_cell.angle_beta   90.00
_cell.angle_gamma   90.00
#
_symmetry.space_group_name_H-M   'P 1'
#
loop_
_entity.id
_entity.type
_entity.pdbx_description
1 polymer ?
#
loop_
_entity_poly.entity_id
_entity_poly.type
_entity_poly.pdbx_seq_one_letter_code
_entity_poly.pdbx_strand_id
1 'polypeptide(L)'
;TGEQIWVNDSTGHLYGGQPHNAVAIGGIAPQGYLLIDGEELVVPSSNAYPGRFDLKTGKLKDFKLPLGGRVPGGWYASLAGKSEEKKGKRKSLLADMGINYVRHEDRLRYEGKPEVRSTIRAGDQEIRFANGYEKVPGKVHSMVVADDKLFVTTAAGGLYAFGSGTQGESRRHEATPPPPAKATAVSSQLLGEIPRHGYGVFLGSVDADTLVHLASETSLRLLVVEEEGRRVRALREVLSRAGIYGSRVAVWQDDPAGFEMPPYFADFVLLREEMPSDERERIYESVRPYGGKLIVQRGGELEIRLRVGALPGTTNYHGDFKPSLDELVKAPLGVLWFDDTLGHFKRSPQPKIIDGVMITTTKNWLDASTRTRKAPWFDYRLLPPNFSDVYTGRVLSAEESADLKAQAAAKVDLKTVQPSQYRPSNQKNAWKPEAPVAGHRQNPITGETEARTFPKSYGCDGGFDYGHIYTMRSGTASFYDKRIDSGTINISGPRSGCTNSIVPANGVLSLPYFYKGCTCSYPLPTGLAMYNLPESHEQWTTWGRITKEKLAGKIQRIGINFGAPADRMTESGTLWLDFPSMGGPSPELDLVTVPAKLKSYYHHSIWMRNDAGLPWVAASGVEGMESVTLRGLKSGSYRVGLIFANPASDERRFDIQVQGQTVSTDFNLGSRLTAVAVVLDGIVSEGSLQVALTAKKGATQLSGIEIVPMDLAE
;
A
#
# COMPACT_ATOMS: atom_id res chain seq x y z
N THR A 1 -26.38 -6.87 -9.58
CA THR A 1 -26.94 -6.45 -8.29
C THR A 1 -25.88 -5.98 -7.31
N GLY A 2 -24.59 -6.31 -7.44
CA GLY A 2 -23.49 -5.58 -6.76
C GLY A 2 -23.47 -5.62 -5.22
N GLU A 3 -24.36 -6.41 -4.60
CA GLU A 3 -24.50 -6.52 -3.16
C GLU A 3 -23.29 -7.26 -2.56
N GLN A 4 -22.75 -6.71 -1.46
CA GLN A 4 -21.60 -7.28 -0.78
C GLN A 4 -22.01 -8.51 0.05
N ILE A 5 -21.43 -9.67 -0.27
CA ILE A 5 -21.71 -10.93 0.46
C ILE A 5 -20.81 -11.08 1.70
N TRP A 6 -19.52 -10.79 1.55
CA TRP A 6 -18.53 -10.81 2.63
C TRP A 6 -17.35 -9.89 2.29
N VAL A 7 -16.54 -9.57 3.30
CA VAL A 7 -15.28 -8.81 3.17
C VAL A 7 -14.17 -9.58 3.87
N ASN A 8 -13.02 -9.68 3.23
CA ASN A 8 -11.78 -10.10 3.88
C ASN A 8 -10.86 -8.88 4.02
N ASP A 9 -10.67 -8.43 5.25
CA ASP A 9 -9.85 -7.28 5.60
C ASP A 9 -8.66 -7.65 6.50
N SER A 10 -8.49 -8.95 6.82
CA SER A 10 -7.48 -9.46 7.76
C SER A 10 -6.20 -10.01 7.12
N THR A 11 -6.12 -10.08 5.79
CA THR A 11 -4.99 -10.74 5.08
C THR A 11 -3.88 -9.79 4.64
N GLY A 12 -3.97 -8.51 5.02
CA GLY A 12 -2.93 -7.49 4.77
C GLY A 12 -1.75 -7.53 5.74
N HIS A 13 -1.91 -8.17 6.91
CA HIS A 13 -0.95 -8.12 8.02
C HIS A 13 -0.58 -9.51 8.57
N LEU A 14 -0.24 -10.43 7.67
CA LEU A 14 0.25 -11.76 8.01
C LEU A 14 1.74 -11.71 8.35
N TYR A 15 2.11 -12.08 9.56
CA TYR A 15 3.51 -12.29 9.92
C TYR A 15 3.96 -13.70 9.54
N GLY A 16 5.12 -13.81 8.89
CA GLY A 16 5.68 -15.13 8.61
C GLY A 16 6.86 -15.13 7.67
N GLY A 17 7.18 -16.31 7.15
CA GLY A 17 8.36 -16.56 6.34
C GLY A 17 8.35 -15.77 5.02
N GLN A 18 9.45 -15.06 4.77
CA GLN A 18 9.72 -14.25 3.59
C GLN A 18 10.96 -14.79 2.84
N PRO A 19 11.28 -14.31 1.62
CA PRO A 19 12.45 -14.76 0.89
C PRO A 19 13.74 -14.58 1.69
N HIS A 20 14.69 -15.50 1.49
CA HIS A 20 15.96 -15.58 2.24
C HIS A 20 15.82 -15.98 3.73
N ASN A 21 14.84 -16.83 4.07
CA ASN A 21 14.57 -17.27 5.45
C ASN A 21 14.34 -16.09 6.41
N ALA A 22 13.83 -14.99 5.87
CA ALA A 22 13.47 -13.83 6.64
C ALA A 22 12.06 -14.03 7.24
N VAL A 23 11.70 -13.19 8.21
CA VAL A 23 10.36 -13.07 8.76
C VAL A 23 9.99 -11.59 8.82
N ALA A 24 8.79 -11.26 8.35
CA ALA A 24 8.27 -9.90 8.33
C ALA A 24 6.75 -9.92 8.17
N ILE A 25 6.11 -8.80 8.44
CA ILE A 25 4.70 -8.59 8.11
C ILE A 25 4.56 -8.52 6.58
N GLY A 26 3.53 -9.19 6.06
CA GLY A 26 3.12 -9.08 4.67
C GLY A 26 1.71 -9.55 4.43
N GLY A 27 1.37 -9.80 3.18
CA GLY A 27 0.00 -10.15 2.85
C GLY A 27 -0.18 -10.65 1.44
N ILE A 28 -1.43 -10.89 1.11
CA ILE A 28 -1.87 -11.20 -0.25
C ILE A 28 -1.95 -9.88 -1.01
N ALA A 29 -1.51 -9.87 -2.26
CA ALA A 29 -1.69 -8.73 -3.15
C ALA A 29 -2.51 -9.20 -4.37
N PRO A 30 -3.85 -9.15 -4.28
CA PRO A 30 -4.73 -9.68 -5.32
C PRO A 30 -4.43 -9.04 -6.68
N GLN A 31 -3.94 -9.83 -7.62
CA GLN A 31 -3.67 -9.40 -9.00
C GLN A 31 -3.94 -10.55 -9.94
N GLY A 32 -4.94 -10.40 -10.80
CA GLY A 32 -5.32 -11.41 -11.77
C GLY A 32 -6.79 -11.79 -11.73
N TYR A 33 -7.15 -12.78 -12.53
CA TYR A 33 -8.52 -13.32 -12.57
C TYR A 33 -8.76 -14.31 -11.43
N LEU A 34 -9.85 -14.11 -10.69
CA LEU A 34 -10.25 -15.03 -9.63
C LEU A 34 -10.75 -16.36 -10.22
N LEU A 35 -10.51 -17.47 -9.51
CA LEU A 35 -11.00 -18.79 -9.90
C LEU A 35 -11.88 -19.39 -8.81
N ILE A 36 -12.88 -20.16 -9.21
CA ILE A 36 -13.68 -20.98 -8.31
C ILE A 36 -13.22 -22.44 -8.46
N ASP A 37 -12.77 -23.04 -7.36
CA ASP A 37 -12.37 -24.46 -7.25
C ASP A 37 -13.25 -25.14 -6.20
N GLY A 38 -14.44 -25.58 -6.61
CA GLY A 38 -15.46 -26.11 -5.70
C GLY A 38 -15.95 -25.05 -4.71
N GLU A 39 -15.70 -25.26 -3.42
CA GLU A 39 -16.07 -24.32 -2.35
C GLU A 39 -14.95 -23.30 -2.01
N GLU A 40 -13.94 -23.20 -2.87
CA GLU A 40 -12.81 -22.28 -2.68
C GLU A 40 -12.76 -21.20 -3.76
N LEU A 41 -12.48 -19.97 -3.34
CA LEU A 41 -12.08 -18.88 -4.19
C LEU A 41 -10.55 -18.82 -4.23
N VAL A 42 -9.95 -19.04 -5.39
CA VAL A 42 -8.51 -18.87 -5.60
C VAL A 42 -8.25 -17.45 -6.07
N VAL A 43 -7.39 -16.74 -5.33
CA VAL A 43 -7.03 -15.35 -5.57
C VAL A 43 -5.56 -15.30 -6.00
N PRO A 44 -5.27 -15.09 -7.29
CA PRO A 44 -3.89 -14.87 -7.74
C PRO A 44 -3.24 -13.68 -7.03
N SER A 45 -1.97 -13.85 -6.66
CA SER A 45 -1.20 -12.90 -5.84
C SER A 45 0.05 -12.44 -6.59
N SER A 46 -0.10 -12.16 -7.89
CA SER A 46 0.99 -11.77 -8.79
C SER A 46 2.18 -12.75 -8.71
N ASN A 47 3.40 -12.29 -8.45
CA ASN A 47 4.59 -13.15 -8.31
C ASN A 47 4.55 -14.10 -7.09
N ALA A 48 3.61 -13.95 -6.15
CA ALA A 48 3.43 -14.90 -5.05
C ALA A 48 2.42 -15.98 -5.42
N TYR A 49 2.49 -17.13 -4.74
CA TYR A 49 1.53 -18.21 -4.98
C TYR A 49 0.10 -17.76 -4.62
N PRO A 50 -0.92 -18.15 -5.38
CA PRO A 50 -2.30 -17.73 -5.11
C PRO A 50 -2.79 -18.11 -3.71
N GLY A 51 -3.58 -17.22 -3.10
CA GLY A 51 -4.31 -17.51 -1.86
C GLY A 51 -5.59 -18.29 -2.15
N ARG A 52 -5.99 -19.17 -1.23
CA ARG A 52 -7.26 -19.91 -1.28
C ARG A 52 -8.15 -19.44 -0.14
N PHE A 53 -9.36 -19.05 -0.48
CA PHE A 53 -10.37 -18.54 0.45
C PHE A 53 -11.60 -19.43 0.41
N ASP A 54 -12.34 -19.47 1.51
CA ASP A 54 -13.67 -20.03 1.52
C ASP A 54 -14.62 -19.17 0.68
N LEU A 55 -15.28 -19.75 -0.32
CA LEU A 55 -16.13 -18.99 -1.24
C LEU A 55 -17.35 -18.37 -0.55
N LYS A 56 -17.90 -19.05 0.48
CA LYS A 56 -19.12 -18.63 1.18
C LYS A 56 -18.84 -17.57 2.24
N THR A 57 -17.68 -17.63 2.88
CA THR A 57 -17.36 -16.80 4.06
C THR A 57 -16.22 -15.80 3.85
N GLY A 58 -15.44 -15.92 2.77
CA GLY A 58 -14.26 -15.08 2.54
C GLY A 58 -13.08 -15.34 3.48
N LYS A 59 -13.13 -16.40 4.30
CA LYS A 59 -12.06 -16.74 5.23
C LYS A 59 -10.86 -17.33 4.49
N LEU A 60 -9.66 -16.87 4.80
CA LEU A 60 -8.43 -17.45 4.26
C LEU A 60 -8.27 -18.92 4.71
N LYS A 61 -8.14 -19.84 3.74
CA LYS A 61 -7.93 -21.28 3.96
C LYS A 61 -6.46 -21.68 3.84
N ASP A 62 -5.78 -21.21 2.79
CA ASP A 62 -4.36 -21.48 2.57
C ASP A 62 -3.71 -20.31 1.83
N PHE A 63 -2.63 -19.79 2.39
CA PHE A 63 -1.72 -18.90 1.69
C PHE A 63 -0.36 -19.02 2.33
N LYS A 64 0.68 -18.96 1.49
CA LYS A 64 2.05 -18.93 1.97
C LYS A 64 2.68 -17.66 1.47
N LEU A 65 3.19 -16.87 2.42
CA LEU A 65 4.01 -15.71 2.12
C LEU A 65 5.16 -16.08 1.17
N PRO A 66 5.64 -15.11 0.36
CA PRO A 66 6.73 -15.30 -0.58
C PRO A 66 7.93 -16.01 0.06
N LEU A 67 8.54 -16.99 -0.60
CA LEU A 67 9.80 -17.60 -0.15
C LEU A 67 10.81 -17.69 -1.30
N GLY A 68 12.08 -17.64 -0.94
CA GLY A 68 13.19 -17.75 -1.89
C GLY A 68 13.21 -19.11 -2.57
N GLY A 69 13.50 -19.14 -3.87
CA GLY A 69 13.55 -20.38 -4.64
C GLY A 69 12.17 -20.97 -4.98
N ARG A 70 11.07 -20.41 -4.47
CA ARG A 70 9.74 -20.74 -4.97
C ARG A 70 9.56 -20.20 -6.38
N VAL A 71 8.79 -20.96 -7.13
CA VAL A 71 8.19 -20.58 -8.41
C VAL A 71 7.49 -19.23 -8.22
N PRO A 72 7.67 -18.28 -9.13
CA PRO A 72 6.76 -17.13 -9.17
C PRO A 72 5.33 -17.66 -9.32
N GLY A 73 4.38 -17.03 -8.65
CA GLY A 73 3.00 -17.05 -9.11
C GLY A 73 2.88 -16.32 -10.45
N GLY A 74 1.66 -15.97 -10.82
CA GLY A 74 1.43 -14.98 -11.85
C GLY A 74 0.08 -14.31 -11.66
N TRP A 75 -0.19 -13.33 -12.52
CA TRP A 75 -1.55 -12.79 -12.68
C TRP A 75 -2.52 -13.83 -13.24
N TYR A 76 -2.01 -14.93 -13.78
CA TYR A 76 -2.79 -16.01 -14.34
C TYR A 76 -2.63 -17.29 -13.53
N ALA A 77 -3.76 -17.90 -13.20
CA ALA A 77 -3.84 -19.26 -12.69
C ALA A 77 -4.94 -20.00 -13.45
N SER A 78 -4.85 -21.32 -13.55
CA SER A 78 -5.89 -22.17 -14.13
C SER A 78 -5.98 -23.48 -13.36
N LEU A 79 -7.09 -24.20 -13.49
CA LEU A 79 -7.29 -25.50 -12.83
C LEU A 79 -6.94 -26.66 -13.77
N ALA A 80 -6.37 -27.72 -13.19
CA ALA A 80 -6.17 -28.97 -13.90
C ALA A 80 -7.54 -29.59 -14.27
N GLY A 81 -7.63 -30.25 -15.43
CA GLY A 81 -8.84 -30.96 -15.84
C GLY A 81 -8.96 -32.31 -15.15
N LYS A 82 -10.16 -32.91 -15.15
CA LYS A 82 -10.46 -34.22 -14.51
C LYS A 82 -9.50 -35.35 -14.91
N SER A 83 -8.97 -35.33 -16.13
CA SER A 83 -7.99 -36.32 -16.62
C SER A 83 -6.60 -36.16 -15.99
N GLU A 84 -6.24 -34.96 -15.55
CA GLU A 84 -4.94 -34.64 -14.91
C GLU A 84 -4.99 -34.78 -13.38
N GLU A 85 -6.17 -34.69 -12.76
CA GLU A 85 -6.38 -34.85 -11.30
C GLU A 85 -6.09 -36.28 -10.79
N LYS A 86 -6.23 -37.30 -11.64
CA LYS A 86 -6.02 -38.73 -11.28
C LYS A 86 -4.59 -39.09 -10.87
N LYS A 87 -3.61 -38.17 -10.97
CA LYS A 87 -2.18 -38.43 -10.66
C LYS A 87 -1.75 -38.10 -9.23
N GLY A 88 -2.68 -37.96 -8.28
CA GLY A 88 -2.38 -37.93 -6.84
C GLY A 88 -1.56 -36.71 -6.36
N LYS A 89 -1.35 -35.70 -7.20
CA LYS A 89 -0.77 -34.42 -6.80
C LYS A 89 -1.92 -33.49 -6.42
N ARG A 90 -1.82 -32.81 -5.26
CA ARG A 90 -2.76 -31.77 -4.76
C ARG A 90 -3.49 -31.07 -5.90
N LYS A 91 -4.82 -30.87 -5.82
CA LYS A 91 -5.64 -30.00 -6.70
C LYS A 91 -4.80 -28.88 -7.32
N SER A 92 -4.17 -29.13 -8.47
CA SER A 92 -2.96 -28.39 -8.84
C SER A 92 -3.34 -27.24 -9.76
N LEU A 93 -3.06 -26.03 -9.32
CA LEU A 93 -3.07 -24.87 -10.21
C LEU A 93 -2.07 -25.13 -11.35
N LEU A 94 -2.52 -24.91 -12.58
CA LEU A 94 -1.70 -24.93 -13.77
C LEU A 94 -1.08 -23.54 -13.97
N ALA A 95 0.22 -23.52 -14.23
CA ALA A 95 0.94 -22.35 -14.68
C ALA A 95 1.24 -22.44 -16.19
N ASP A 96 1.27 -21.29 -16.85
CA ASP A 96 1.70 -21.17 -18.23
C ASP A 96 3.19 -20.75 -18.30
N MET A 97 4.03 -21.55 -18.94
CA MET A 97 5.48 -21.29 -19.00
C MET A 97 5.85 -20.02 -19.79
N GLY A 98 4.96 -19.55 -20.67
CA GLY A 98 5.19 -18.37 -21.51
C GLY A 98 5.01 -17.05 -20.76
N ILE A 99 4.42 -17.08 -19.56
CA ILE A 99 4.28 -15.89 -18.70
C ILE A 99 4.84 -16.12 -17.29
N ASN A 100 4.95 -17.36 -16.83
CA ASN A 100 5.59 -17.69 -15.56
C ASN A 100 7.09 -17.98 -15.78
N TYR A 101 7.82 -16.92 -16.17
CA TYR A 101 9.27 -16.97 -16.29
C TYR A 101 9.90 -15.71 -15.69
N VAL A 102 11.11 -15.86 -15.16
CA VAL A 102 11.87 -14.78 -14.56
C VAL A 102 13.36 -15.00 -14.78
N ARG A 103 14.10 -13.90 -15.03
CA ARG A 103 15.55 -13.95 -15.23
C ARG A 103 16.30 -13.55 -13.95
N HIS A 104 17.01 -14.49 -13.36
CA HIS A 104 18.01 -14.23 -12.33
C HIS A 104 19.38 -13.94 -12.97
N GLU A 105 19.65 -12.68 -13.27
CA GLU A 105 20.93 -12.28 -13.90
C GLU A 105 21.18 -13.03 -15.22
N ASP A 106 22.11 -13.97 -15.27
CA ASP A 106 22.42 -14.79 -16.44
C ASP A 106 21.54 -16.04 -16.58
N ARG A 107 20.74 -16.38 -15.56
CA ARG A 107 19.94 -17.62 -15.52
C ARG A 107 18.45 -17.33 -15.72
N LEU A 108 17.85 -17.98 -16.72
CA LEU A 108 16.40 -17.99 -16.88
C LEU A 108 15.79 -19.08 -15.99
N ARG A 109 14.67 -18.78 -15.35
CA ARG A 109 13.81 -19.75 -14.64
C ARG A 109 12.42 -19.64 -15.23
N TYR A 110 11.76 -20.77 -15.43
CA TYR A 110 10.39 -20.84 -15.92
C TYR A 110 9.71 -22.08 -15.35
N GLU A 111 8.39 -22.05 -15.24
CA GLU A 111 7.58 -23.19 -14.82
C GLU A 111 6.23 -23.18 -15.52
N GLY A 112 5.66 -24.36 -15.72
CA GLY A 112 4.33 -24.52 -16.28
C GLY A 112 4.32 -25.36 -17.54
N LYS A 113 3.16 -25.43 -18.17
CA LYS A 113 2.95 -26.04 -19.48
C LYS A 113 2.80 -24.93 -20.53
N PRO A 114 3.13 -25.18 -21.80
CA PRO A 114 2.82 -24.21 -22.84
C PRO A 114 1.31 -24.11 -23.05
N GLU A 115 0.84 -22.95 -23.53
CA GLU A 115 -0.52 -22.71 -24.01
C GLU A 115 -1.66 -22.85 -22.99
N VAL A 116 -1.37 -22.96 -21.68
CA VAL A 116 -2.40 -23.02 -20.63
C VAL A 116 -3.24 -21.74 -20.61
N ARG A 117 -2.64 -20.57 -20.86
CA ARG A 117 -3.37 -19.29 -20.88
C ARG A 117 -4.21 -19.04 -22.13
N SER A 118 -3.97 -19.82 -23.18
CA SER A 118 -4.66 -19.73 -24.47
C SER A 118 -5.58 -20.93 -24.72
N THR A 119 -5.95 -21.62 -23.64
CA THR A 119 -6.79 -22.80 -23.66
C THR A 119 -7.87 -22.64 -22.61
N ILE A 120 -9.12 -22.82 -23.00
CA ILE A 120 -10.26 -22.88 -22.08
C ILE A 120 -10.83 -24.31 -22.07
N ARG A 121 -11.48 -24.65 -20.97
CA ARG A 121 -12.21 -25.91 -20.82
C ARG A 121 -13.66 -25.62 -20.49
N ALA A 122 -14.57 -26.18 -21.28
CA ALA A 122 -16.01 -26.06 -21.09
C ALA A 122 -16.60 -27.49 -21.05
N GLY A 123 -16.98 -27.96 -19.86
CA GLY A 123 -17.31 -29.37 -19.66
C GLY A 123 -16.10 -30.27 -19.98
N ASP A 124 -16.29 -31.21 -20.91
CA ASP A 124 -15.23 -32.11 -21.37
C ASP A 124 -14.50 -31.61 -22.63
N GLN A 125 -14.86 -30.42 -23.14
CA GLN A 125 -14.24 -29.84 -24.33
C GLN A 125 -13.04 -28.95 -23.97
N GLU A 126 -11.93 -29.13 -24.68
CA GLU A 126 -10.77 -28.24 -24.65
C GLU A 126 -10.76 -27.39 -25.94
N ILE A 127 -10.75 -26.07 -25.79
CA ILE A 127 -10.77 -25.12 -26.92
C ILE A 127 -9.53 -24.25 -26.84
N ARG A 128 -8.76 -24.18 -27.93
CA ARG A 128 -7.54 -23.38 -28.03
C ARG A 128 -7.76 -22.14 -28.87
N PHE A 129 -7.25 -21.00 -28.42
CA PHE A 129 -7.45 -19.72 -29.10
C PHE A 129 -6.84 -19.74 -30.50
N ALA A 130 -5.70 -20.42 -30.66
CA ALA A 130 -5.01 -20.57 -31.94
C ALA A 130 -5.84 -21.31 -33.01
N ASN A 131 -6.79 -22.15 -32.59
CA ASN A 131 -7.64 -22.93 -33.50
C ASN A 131 -8.88 -22.13 -33.96
N GLY A 132 -9.11 -20.93 -33.42
CA GLY A 132 -10.32 -20.15 -33.65
C GLY A 132 -11.55 -20.73 -32.94
N TYR A 133 -12.73 -20.20 -33.27
CA TYR A 133 -14.02 -20.73 -32.85
C TYR A 133 -15.04 -20.59 -33.97
N GLU A 134 -16.00 -21.50 -34.04
CA GLU A 134 -17.00 -21.52 -35.11
C GLU A 134 -17.77 -20.18 -35.17
N LYS A 135 -18.02 -19.67 -36.38
CA LYS A 135 -18.72 -18.40 -36.64
C LYS A 135 -18.03 -17.15 -36.06
N VAL A 136 -16.77 -17.27 -35.64
CA VAL A 136 -15.93 -16.14 -35.22
C VAL A 136 -14.88 -15.86 -36.31
N PRO A 137 -15.00 -14.78 -37.09
CA PRO A 137 -14.01 -14.43 -38.11
C PRO A 137 -12.72 -13.90 -37.49
N GLY A 138 -11.60 -14.23 -38.12
CA GLY A 138 -10.28 -13.71 -37.79
C GLY A 138 -9.62 -14.38 -36.57
N LYS A 139 -8.52 -13.80 -36.12
CA LYS A 139 -7.72 -14.35 -35.02
C LYS A 139 -8.42 -14.10 -33.69
N VAL A 140 -8.72 -15.16 -32.94
CA VAL A 140 -9.19 -15.06 -31.56
C VAL A 140 -8.08 -14.47 -30.69
N HIS A 141 -8.44 -13.46 -29.90
CA HIS A 141 -7.59 -12.83 -28.91
C HIS A 141 -7.78 -13.47 -27.53
N SER A 142 -9.02 -13.59 -27.06
CA SER A 142 -9.35 -14.20 -25.77
C SER A 142 -10.71 -14.88 -25.80
N MET A 143 -10.87 -15.94 -25.00
CA MET A 143 -12.13 -16.59 -24.72
C MET A 143 -12.37 -16.70 -23.20
N VAL A 144 -13.61 -16.53 -22.75
CA VAL A 144 -14.01 -16.70 -21.34
C VAL A 144 -15.36 -17.41 -21.28
N VAL A 145 -15.51 -18.34 -20.34
CA VAL A 145 -16.80 -18.97 -20.01
C VAL A 145 -17.35 -18.31 -18.76
N ALA A 146 -18.53 -17.72 -18.85
CA ALA A 146 -19.22 -17.06 -17.75
C ALA A 146 -20.73 -16.98 -18.04
N ASP A 147 -21.57 -16.99 -17.00
CA ASP A 147 -23.03 -16.82 -17.15
C ASP A 147 -23.66 -17.79 -18.17
N ASP A 148 -23.23 -19.06 -18.10
CA ASP A 148 -23.60 -20.15 -19.02
C ASP A 148 -23.38 -19.83 -20.52
N LYS A 149 -22.44 -18.92 -20.80
CA LYS A 149 -22.06 -18.46 -22.14
C LYS A 149 -20.55 -18.57 -22.36
N LEU A 150 -20.18 -18.71 -23.63
CA LEU A 150 -18.82 -18.51 -24.12
C LEU A 150 -18.72 -17.13 -24.77
N PHE A 151 -17.85 -16.28 -24.25
CA PHE A 151 -17.49 -15.01 -24.84
C PHE A 151 -16.18 -15.15 -25.62
N VAL A 152 -16.15 -14.66 -26.85
CA VAL A 152 -14.96 -14.69 -27.72
C VAL A 152 -14.65 -13.29 -28.21
N THR A 153 -13.41 -12.86 -28.04
CA THR A 153 -12.90 -11.60 -28.59
C THR A 153 -11.90 -11.86 -29.71
N THR A 154 -11.89 -11.01 -30.73
CA THR A 154 -10.94 -11.13 -31.85
C THR A 154 -9.94 -9.98 -31.85
N ALA A 155 -8.76 -10.20 -32.46
CA ALA A 155 -7.74 -9.17 -32.62
C ALA A 155 -8.21 -7.95 -33.44
N ALA A 156 -9.28 -8.11 -34.23
CA ALA A 156 -9.93 -7.04 -34.98
C ALA A 156 -10.99 -6.28 -34.15
N GLY A 157 -11.13 -6.57 -32.85
CA GLY A 157 -12.06 -5.88 -31.94
C GLY A 157 -13.48 -6.46 -31.92
N GLY A 158 -13.73 -7.61 -32.55
CA GLY A 158 -15.04 -8.26 -32.48
C GLY A 158 -15.29 -8.90 -31.11
N LEU A 159 -16.52 -8.81 -30.60
CA LEU A 159 -16.99 -9.44 -29.37
C LEU A 159 -18.21 -10.32 -29.70
N TYR A 160 -18.09 -11.62 -29.45
CA TYR A 160 -19.12 -12.64 -29.74
C TYR A 160 -19.52 -13.33 -28.44
N ALA A 161 -20.80 -13.66 -28.30
CA ALA A 161 -21.34 -14.38 -27.16
C ALA A 161 -22.17 -15.58 -27.65
N PHE A 162 -21.86 -16.77 -27.15
CA PHE A 162 -22.54 -18.03 -27.49
C PHE A 162 -23.16 -18.62 -26.23
N GLY A 163 -24.44 -18.98 -26.25
CA GLY A 163 -25.10 -19.67 -25.15
C GLY A 163 -26.55 -20.01 -25.49
N SER A 164 -27.25 -20.66 -24.56
CA SER A 164 -28.67 -21.00 -24.70
C SER A 164 -29.52 -19.75 -24.53
N GLY A 165 -29.99 -19.16 -25.63
CA GLY A 165 -30.87 -17.99 -25.61
C GLY A 165 -31.17 -17.49 -27.03
N THR A 166 -32.07 -16.51 -27.15
CA THR A 166 -32.40 -15.90 -28.44
C THR A 166 -31.21 -15.09 -28.94
N GLN A 167 -30.80 -15.33 -30.19
CA GLN A 167 -29.75 -14.56 -30.84
C GLN A 167 -30.19 -13.09 -30.96
N GLY A 168 -29.45 -12.18 -30.31
CA GLY A 168 -29.63 -10.74 -30.49
C GLY A 168 -29.07 -10.24 -31.83
N GLU A 169 -29.50 -9.05 -32.24
CA GLU A 169 -28.96 -8.40 -33.44
C GLU A 169 -27.47 -8.06 -33.26
N SER A 170 -26.67 -8.33 -34.30
CA SER A 170 -25.27 -7.91 -34.33
C SER A 170 -25.19 -6.40 -34.41
N ARG A 171 -24.49 -5.77 -33.46
CA ARG A 171 -24.26 -4.32 -33.43
C ARG A 171 -22.85 -4.03 -33.92
N ARG A 172 -22.74 -3.18 -34.94
CA ARG A 172 -21.46 -2.62 -35.38
C ARG A 172 -21.34 -1.19 -34.88
N HIS A 173 -20.33 -0.93 -34.06
CA HIS A 173 -19.97 0.42 -33.63
C HIS A 173 -18.88 0.95 -34.57
N GLU A 174 -19.24 1.87 -35.47
CA GLU A 174 -18.25 2.54 -36.32
C GLU A 174 -17.48 3.60 -35.54
N ALA A 175 -16.15 3.61 -35.68
CA ALA A 175 -15.33 4.70 -35.16
C ALA A 175 -15.62 5.95 -36.00
N THR A 176 -16.33 6.90 -35.41
CA THR A 176 -16.52 8.22 -36.04
C THR A 176 -15.26 9.05 -35.82
N PRO A 177 -14.72 9.73 -36.84
CA PRO A 177 -13.58 10.62 -36.64
C PRO A 177 -13.93 11.71 -35.62
N PRO A 178 -12.99 12.08 -34.74
CA PRO A 178 -13.25 13.08 -33.71
C PRO A 178 -13.60 14.42 -34.37
N PRO A 179 -14.58 15.16 -33.85
CA PRO A 179 -14.82 16.53 -34.32
C PRO A 179 -13.58 17.41 -34.05
N PRO A 180 -13.30 18.42 -34.88
CA PRO A 180 -12.16 19.30 -34.68
C PRO A 180 -12.29 20.05 -33.35
N ALA A 181 -11.18 20.15 -32.62
CA ALA A 181 -11.10 20.90 -31.37
C ALA A 181 -11.40 22.39 -31.61
N LYS A 182 -12.34 22.96 -30.84
CA LYS A 182 -12.64 24.39 -30.88
C LYS A 182 -12.09 25.07 -29.64
N ALA A 183 -11.28 26.11 -29.85
CA ALA A 183 -10.81 26.94 -28.76
C ALA A 183 -11.97 27.65 -28.06
N THR A 184 -12.04 27.53 -26.73
CA THR A 184 -12.91 28.31 -25.86
C THR A 184 -12.10 29.43 -25.21
N ALA A 185 -12.76 30.53 -24.79
CA ALA A 185 -12.08 31.62 -24.07
C ALA A 185 -11.30 31.09 -22.85
N VAL A 186 -11.90 30.17 -22.10
CA VAL A 186 -11.31 29.53 -20.92
C VAL A 186 -10.07 28.72 -21.29
N SER A 187 -10.18 27.84 -22.30
CA SER A 187 -9.02 27.03 -22.71
C SER A 187 -7.85 27.89 -23.20
N SER A 188 -8.12 28.97 -23.96
CA SER A 188 -7.08 29.89 -24.43
C SER A 188 -6.38 30.62 -23.29
N GLN A 189 -7.12 31.11 -22.29
CA GLN A 189 -6.54 31.70 -21.09
C GLN A 189 -5.69 30.68 -20.33
N LEU A 190 -6.23 29.46 -20.11
CA LEU A 190 -5.53 28.41 -19.40
C LEU A 190 -4.21 28.01 -20.09
N LEU A 191 -4.18 27.91 -21.42
CA LEU A 191 -2.96 27.55 -22.15
C LEU A 191 -1.79 28.55 -22.00
N GLY A 192 -2.08 29.77 -21.54
CA GLY A 192 -1.06 30.76 -21.14
C GLY A 192 -0.56 30.57 -19.70
N GLU A 193 -1.33 29.89 -18.86
CA GLU A 193 -1.09 29.77 -17.42
C GLU A 193 -0.61 28.38 -16.99
N ILE A 194 -1.05 27.31 -17.65
CA ILE A 194 -0.80 25.93 -17.22
C ILE A 194 0.39 25.31 -17.98
N PRO A 195 1.08 24.30 -17.40
CA PRO A 195 2.12 23.59 -18.13
C PRO A 195 1.54 22.72 -19.24
N ARG A 196 2.41 22.29 -20.16
CA ARG A 196 2.03 21.41 -21.29
C ARG A 196 2.03 19.93 -20.93
N HIS A 197 2.51 19.54 -19.76
CA HIS A 197 2.65 18.15 -19.31
C HIS A 197 2.17 18.01 -17.87
N GLY A 198 1.87 16.78 -17.45
CA GLY A 198 1.46 16.47 -16.08
C GLY A 198 -0.05 16.29 -15.92
N TYR A 199 -0.61 16.73 -14.78
CA TYR A 199 -2.00 16.48 -14.40
C TYR A 199 -2.78 17.78 -14.15
N GLY A 200 -3.98 17.86 -14.72
CA GLY A 200 -4.93 18.94 -14.48
C GLY A 200 -6.23 18.41 -13.88
N VAL A 201 -6.81 19.13 -12.94
CA VAL A 201 -8.10 18.77 -12.34
C VAL A 201 -9.12 19.89 -12.56
N PHE A 202 -10.33 19.52 -12.97
CA PHE A 202 -11.49 20.38 -13.02
C PHE A 202 -12.48 19.92 -11.95
N LEU A 203 -12.73 20.77 -10.95
CA LEU A 203 -13.75 20.56 -9.95
C LEU A 203 -14.99 21.36 -10.36
N GLY A 204 -15.94 20.65 -10.95
CA GLY A 204 -17.22 21.20 -11.40
C GLY A 204 -17.23 21.76 -12.83
N SER A 205 -18.40 21.62 -13.46
CA SER A 205 -18.94 22.44 -14.54
C SER A 205 -18.04 22.80 -15.73
N VAL A 206 -17.16 21.93 -16.24
CA VAL A 206 -16.34 22.21 -17.44
C VAL A 206 -17.03 21.79 -18.76
N ASP A 207 -16.85 22.58 -19.82
CA ASP A 207 -17.38 22.27 -21.16
C ASP A 207 -16.46 21.30 -21.92
N ALA A 208 -17.07 20.41 -22.72
CA ALA A 208 -16.33 19.40 -23.48
C ALA A 208 -15.32 20.01 -24.46
N ASP A 209 -15.65 21.12 -25.13
CA ASP A 209 -14.77 21.80 -26.09
C ASP A 209 -13.49 22.31 -25.41
N THR A 210 -13.58 22.79 -24.17
CA THR A 210 -12.41 23.19 -23.36
C THR A 210 -11.49 21.99 -23.13
N LEU A 211 -12.04 20.84 -22.74
CA LEU A 211 -11.26 19.62 -22.50
C LEU A 211 -10.61 19.09 -23.77
N VAL A 212 -11.34 19.07 -24.89
CA VAL A 212 -10.85 18.61 -26.19
C VAL A 212 -9.73 19.51 -26.70
N HIS A 213 -9.88 20.84 -26.59
CA HIS A 213 -8.84 21.80 -26.99
C HIS A 213 -7.60 21.71 -26.11
N LEU A 214 -7.75 21.63 -24.77
CA LEU A 214 -6.59 21.43 -23.90
C LEU A 214 -5.87 20.11 -24.18
N ALA A 215 -6.61 19.04 -24.47
CA ALA A 215 -6.02 17.74 -24.80
C ALA A 215 -5.31 17.74 -26.17
N SER A 216 -5.71 18.59 -27.12
CA SER A 216 -5.02 18.73 -28.43
C SER A 216 -3.76 19.57 -28.34
N GLU A 217 -3.74 20.59 -27.48
CA GLU A 217 -2.63 21.56 -27.37
C GLU A 217 -1.58 21.19 -26.31
N THR A 218 -1.80 20.10 -25.57
CA THR A 218 -0.93 19.67 -24.46
C THR A 218 -0.78 18.16 -24.40
N SER A 219 0.15 17.71 -23.55
CA SER A 219 0.33 16.32 -23.11
C SER A 219 -0.28 16.05 -21.73
N LEU A 220 -1.12 16.95 -21.21
CA LEU A 220 -1.77 16.81 -19.90
C LEU A 220 -2.73 15.62 -19.82
N ARG A 221 -2.81 15.03 -18.63
CA ARG A 221 -3.90 14.15 -18.22
C ARG A 221 -4.89 14.95 -17.40
N LEU A 222 -6.16 14.97 -17.81
CA LEU A 222 -7.20 15.77 -17.19
C LEU A 222 -8.17 14.89 -16.40
N LEU A 223 -8.43 15.28 -15.16
CA LEU A 223 -9.47 14.72 -14.32
C LEU A 223 -10.61 15.73 -14.20
N VAL A 224 -11.84 15.28 -14.40
CA VAL A 224 -13.05 16.09 -14.21
C VAL A 224 -13.89 15.44 -13.13
N VAL A 225 -14.26 16.22 -12.12
CA VAL A 225 -15.23 15.82 -11.09
C VAL A 225 -16.50 16.61 -11.34
N GLU A 226 -17.61 15.90 -11.53
CA GLU A 226 -18.90 16.46 -11.91
C GLU A 226 -20.03 15.72 -11.19
N GLU A 227 -20.90 16.46 -10.51
CA GLU A 227 -21.97 15.87 -9.70
C GLU A 227 -23.14 15.40 -10.58
N GLU A 228 -23.51 16.20 -11.59
CA GLU A 228 -24.74 15.96 -12.35
C GLU A 228 -24.57 14.80 -13.34
N GLY A 229 -25.22 13.67 -13.04
CA GLY A 229 -25.10 12.46 -13.85
C GLY A 229 -25.47 12.63 -15.34
N ARG A 230 -26.31 13.60 -15.71
CA ARG A 230 -26.59 13.94 -17.12
C ARG A 230 -25.36 14.56 -17.80
N ARG A 231 -24.69 15.51 -17.14
CA ARG A 231 -23.45 16.14 -17.63
C ARG A 231 -22.33 15.12 -17.71
N VAL A 232 -22.16 14.26 -16.69
CA VAL A 232 -21.17 13.18 -16.71
C VAL A 232 -21.35 12.29 -17.96
N ARG A 233 -22.57 11.84 -18.24
CA ARG A 233 -22.84 11.02 -19.43
C ARG A 233 -22.53 11.78 -20.72
N ALA A 234 -22.97 13.03 -20.84
CA ALA A 234 -22.70 13.86 -22.02
C ALA A 234 -21.19 14.07 -22.25
N LEU A 235 -20.43 14.40 -21.21
CA LEU A 235 -18.97 14.55 -21.27
C LEU A 235 -18.30 13.24 -21.69
N ARG A 236 -18.64 12.12 -21.04
CA ARG A 236 -18.11 10.80 -21.40
C ARG A 236 -18.39 10.46 -22.85
N GLU A 237 -19.59 10.73 -23.36
CA GLU A 237 -19.93 10.49 -24.77
C GLU A 237 -19.08 11.32 -25.74
N VAL A 238 -18.97 12.64 -25.51
CA VAL A 238 -18.18 13.53 -26.38
C VAL A 238 -16.71 13.16 -26.35
N LEU A 239 -16.13 12.96 -25.16
CA LEU A 239 -14.73 12.57 -24.98
C LEU A 239 -14.44 11.18 -25.56
N SER A 240 -15.39 10.24 -25.51
CA SER A 240 -15.25 8.92 -26.14
C SER A 240 -15.26 9.03 -27.66
N ARG A 241 -16.16 9.85 -28.24
CA ARG A 241 -16.16 10.15 -29.69
C ARG A 241 -14.88 10.87 -30.12
N ALA A 242 -14.32 11.69 -29.25
CA ALA A 242 -13.05 12.36 -29.47
C ALA A 242 -11.82 11.41 -29.33
N GLY A 243 -12.01 10.18 -28.84
CA GLY A 243 -10.94 9.19 -28.67
C GLY A 243 -9.99 9.46 -27.49
N ILE A 244 -10.38 10.37 -26.58
CA ILE A 244 -9.52 10.84 -25.47
C ILE A 244 -10.02 10.41 -24.08
N TYR A 245 -11.24 9.86 -23.97
CA TYR A 245 -11.77 9.36 -22.71
C TYR A 245 -11.00 8.14 -22.21
N GLY A 246 -10.60 8.16 -20.93
CA GLY A 246 -9.84 7.10 -20.26
C GLY A 246 -8.34 7.08 -20.57
N SER A 247 -7.89 7.76 -21.64
CA SER A 247 -6.47 7.85 -22.01
C SER A 247 -5.86 9.22 -21.68
N ARG A 248 -6.60 10.31 -21.93
CA ARG A 248 -6.18 11.70 -21.70
C ARG A 248 -7.12 12.46 -20.77
N VAL A 249 -8.41 12.11 -20.76
CA VAL A 249 -9.43 12.75 -19.90
C VAL A 249 -10.24 11.68 -19.18
N ALA A 250 -10.37 11.80 -17.86
CA ALA A 250 -11.26 10.97 -17.05
C ALA A 250 -12.35 11.84 -16.41
N VAL A 251 -13.58 11.31 -16.33
CA VAL A 251 -14.73 12.01 -15.74
C VAL A 251 -15.27 11.15 -14.61
N TRP A 252 -15.27 11.68 -13.40
CA TRP A 252 -15.75 11.08 -12.17
C TRP A 252 -17.06 11.74 -11.78
N GLN A 253 -18.03 10.90 -11.36
CA GLN A 253 -19.30 11.40 -10.86
C GLN A 253 -19.22 11.47 -9.35
N ASP A 254 -19.04 12.66 -8.80
CA ASP A 254 -18.94 12.91 -7.37
C ASP A 254 -19.22 14.39 -7.07
N ASP A 255 -19.39 14.72 -5.79
CA ASP A 255 -19.45 16.11 -5.33
C ASP A 255 -18.06 16.77 -5.47
N PRO A 256 -17.89 17.83 -6.30
CA PRO A 256 -16.62 18.52 -6.45
C PRO A 256 -16.08 19.12 -5.16
N ALA A 257 -16.95 19.55 -4.24
CA ALA A 257 -16.56 20.09 -2.95
C ALA A 257 -15.97 18.98 -2.07
N GLY A 258 -16.69 17.88 -1.87
CA GLY A 258 -16.30 16.73 -1.05
C GLY A 258 -15.26 15.77 -1.63
N PHE A 259 -14.90 15.89 -2.91
CA PHE A 259 -14.00 14.94 -3.58
C PHE A 259 -12.58 14.93 -2.98
N GLU A 260 -12.19 13.77 -2.44
CA GLU A 260 -10.86 13.59 -1.86
C GLU A 260 -9.81 13.26 -2.93
N MET A 261 -8.74 14.03 -2.94
CA MET A 261 -7.63 13.91 -3.88
C MET A 261 -6.32 13.61 -3.15
N PRO A 262 -5.39 12.84 -3.76
CA PRO A 262 -4.07 12.68 -3.21
C PRO A 262 -3.34 14.05 -3.18
N PRO A 263 -2.44 14.28 -2.22
CA PRO A 263 -1.69 15.53 -2.17
C PRO A 263 -0.68 15.60 -3.33
N TYR A 264 -0.25 16.83 -3.66
CA TYR A 264 0.95 17.14 -4.45
C TYR A 264 1.00 16.67 -5.93
N PHE A 265 -0.08 16.15 -6.50
CA PHE A 265 -0.02 15.55 -7.85
C PHE A 265 -0.44 16.51 -8.98
N ALA A 266 -1.27 17.52 -8.69
CA ALA A 266 -1.90 18.33 -9.72
C ALA A 266 -1.06 19.55 -10.11
N ASP A 267 -0.67 19.64 -11.37
CA ASP A 267 -0.04 20.84 -11.94
C ASP A 267 -0.99 22.04 -11.94
N PHE A 268 -2.29 21.79 -12.10
CA PHE A 268 -3.30 22.77 -11.75
C PHE A 268 -4.60 22.11 -11.29
N VAL A 269 -5.33 22.83 -10.43
CA VAL A 269 -6.73 22.55 -10.10
C VAL A 269 -7.55 23.78 -10.44
N LEU A 270 -8.63 23.60 -11.19
CA LEU A 270 -9.57 24.66 -11.55
C LEU A 270 -10.88 24.51 -10.81
N LEU A 271 -11.29 25.58 -10.12
CA LEU A 271 -12.58 25.73 -9.44
C LEU A 271 -13.47 26.68 -10.26
N ARG A 272 -14.69 26.26 -10.59
CA ARG A 272 -15.68 27.13 -11.25
C ARG A 272 -16.70 27.75 -10.28
N GLU A 273 -16.80 27.21 -9.07
CA GLU A 273 -17.73 27.65 -8.04
C GLU A 273 -16.96 28.12 -6.80
N GLU A 274 -17.55 29.05 -6.06
CA GLU A 274 -16.93 29.55 -4.84
C GLU A 274 -17.09 28.51 -3.74
N MET A 275 -15.96 27.91 -3.35
CA MET A 275 -15.91 26.91 -2.28
C MET A 275 -15.56 27.57 -0.93
N PRO A 276 -16.10 27.02 0.18
CA PRO A 276 -15.64 27.31 1.53
C PRO A 276 -14.11 27.33 1.68
N SER A 277 -13.61 28.13 2.61
CA SER A 277 -12.16 28.32 2.76
C SER A 277 -11.41 27.05 3.16
N ASP A 278 -12.02 26.23 4.01
CA ASP A 278 -11.51 24.94 4.47
C ASP A 278 -11.41 23.93 3.32
N GLU A 279 -12.41 23.87 2.46
CA GLU A 279 -12.37 23.04 1.25
C GLU A 279 -11.27 23.51 0.29
N ARG A 280 -11.11 24.83 0.12
CA ARG A 280 -10.04 25.39 -0.73
C ARG A 280 -8.65 25.07 -0.21
N GLU A 281 -8.42 25.09 1.11
CA GLU A 281 -7.13 24.66 1.67
C GLU A 281 -6.90 23.16 1.46
N ARG A 282 -7.91 22.31 1.69
CA ARG A 282 -7.82 20.87 1.39
C ARG A 282 -7.47 20.60 -0.07
N ILE A 283 -8.12 21.30 -1.00
CA ILE A 283 -7.84 21.18 -2.43
C ILE A 283 -6.44 21.70 -2.75
N TYR A 284 -6.00 22.77 -2.11
CA TYR A 284 -4.67 23.33 -2.31
C TYR A 284 -3.55 22.35 -1.92
N GLU A 285 -3.79 21.42 -1.00
CA GLU A 285 -2.84 20.33 -0.69
C GLU A 285 -2.62 19.36 -1.86
N SER A 286 -3.59 19.23 -2.77
CA SER A 286 -3.45 18.45 -4.01
C SER A 286 -2.61 19.13 -5.08
N VAL A 287 -2.43 20.45 -4.96
CA VAL A 287 -1.62 21.23 -5.91
C VAL A 287 -0.14 20.90 -5.70
N ARG A 288 0.53 20.53 -6.78
CA ARG A 288 1.92 20.07 -6.72
C ARG A 288 2.89 21.17 -6.28
N PRO A 289 3.92 20.82 -5.50
CA PRO A 289 5.07 21.68 -5.25
C PRO A 289 5.78 22.06 -6.56
N TYR A 290 6.62 23.08 -6.51
CA TYR A 290 7.43 23.55 -7.64
C TYR A 290 6.61 24.04 -8.84
N GLY A 291 5.56 24.83 -8.60
CA GLY A 291 4.87 25.59 -9.64
C GLY A 291 3.42 25.20 -9.92
N GLY A 292 2.83 24.31 -9.12
CA GLY A 292 1.41 23.98 -9.25
C GLY A 292 0.51 25.18 -8.97
N LYS A 293 -0.67 25.23 -9.62
CA LYS A 293 -1.61 26.36 -9.53
C LYS A 293 -3.00 25.91 -9.07
N LEU A 294 -3.54 26.56 -8.03
CA LEU A 294 -4.98 26.58 -7.80
C LEU A 294 -5.57 27.78 -8.55
N ILE A 295 -6.53 27.52 -9.43
CA ILE A 295 -7.13 28.51 -10.32
C ILE A 295 -8.61 28.61 -9.97
N VAL A 296 -9.07 29.80 -9.61
CA VAL A 296 -10.50 30.09 -9.40
C VAL A 296 -10.99 30.92 -10.56
N GLN A 297 -12.01 30.43 -11.27
CA GLN A 297 -12.61 31.17 -12.37
C GLN A 297 -13.77 32.03 -11.84
N ARG A 298 -13.66 33.36 -11.95
CA ARG A 298 -14.71 34.32 -11.57
C ARG A 298 -15.01 35.26 -12.73
N GLY A 299 -16.27 35.34 -13.17
CA GLY A 299 -16.69 36.35 -14.15
C GLY A 299 -15.94 36.37 -15.49
N GLY A 300 -15.28 35.25 -15.88
CA GLY A 300 -14.45 35.18 -17.09
C GLY A 300 -12.96 35.49 -16.87
N GLU A 301 -12.56 35.84 -15.64
CA GLU A 301 -11.16 36.01 -15.21
C GLU A 301 -10.67 34.80 -14.41
N LEU A 302 -9.34 34.66 -14.31
CA LEU A 302 -8.66 33.61 -13.56
C LEU A 302 -7.90 34.22 -12.38
N GLU A 303 -8.29 33.86 -11.16
CA GLU A 303 -7.54 34.13 -9.94
C GLU A 303 -6.61 32.94 -9.65
N ILE A 304 -5.32 33.19 -9.43
CA ILE A 304 -4.30 32.13 -9.34
C ILE A 304 -3.57 32.19 -8.00
N ARG A 305 -3.62 31.08 -7.25
CA ARG A 305 -2.72 30.81 -6.12
C ARG A 305 -1.64 29.81 -6.55
N LEU A 306 -0.41 30.29 -6.59
CA LEU A 306 0.77 29.52 -7.02
C LEU A 306 1.47 28.86 -5.81
N ARG A 307 1.76 27.56 -5.92
CA ARG A 307 2.65 26.85 -4.98
C ARG A 307 4.10 27.01 -5.42
N VAL A 308 4.79 27.97 -4.82
CA VAL A 308 6.19 28.31 -5.15
C VAL A 308 7.15 27.36 -4.43
N GLY A 309 8.00 26.67 -5.20
CA GLY A 309 9.13 25.91 -4.65
C GLY A 309 8.74 24.68 -3.84
N ALA A 310 9.63 24.32 -2.91
CA ALA A 310 9.53 23.13 -2.08
C ALA A 310 8.46 23.26 -1.00
N LEU A 311 7.98 22.12 -0.48
CA LEU A 311 7.17 22.11 0.73
C LEU A 311 8.04 22.50 1.94
N PRO A 312 7.53 23.31 2.89
CA PRO A 312 8.25 23.61 4.13
C PRO A 312 8.68 22.33 4.86
N GLY A 313 9.91 22.33 5.40
CA GLY A 313 10.48 21.19 6.13
C GLY A 313 11.02 20.05 5.25
N THR A 314 10.94 20.16 3.92
CA THR A 314 11.45 19.11 3.02
C THR A 314 12.92 19.29 2.63
N THR A 315 13.56 18.19 2.27
CA THR A 315 14.97 18.18 1.86
C THR A 315 15.19 17.51 0.51
N ASN A 316 16.22 17.96 -0.21
CA ASN A 316 16.77 17.26 -1.37
C ASN A 316 17.74 16.16 -0.94
N TYR A 317 17.84 15.10 -1.74
CA TYR A 317 18.77 14.00 -1.52
C TYR A 317 19.65 13.73 -2.75
N HIS A 318 20.97 13.76 -2.57
CA HIS A 318 21.93 13.71 -3.67
C HIS A 318 22.46 12.30 -4.00
N GLY A 319 21.94 11.25 -3.35
CA GLY A 319 22.39 9.86 -3.57
C GLY A 319 23.80 9.58 -3.03
N ASP A 320 24.21 10.30 -1.98
CA ASP A 320 25.58 10.34 -1.47
C ASP A 320 25.74 9.70 -0.07
N PHE A 321 24.73 8.96 0.41
CA PHE A 321 24.70 8.40 1.77
C PHE A 321 24.97 9.46 2.86
N LYS A 322 24.39 10.66 2.70
CA LYS A 322 24.27 11.65 3.79
C LYS A 322 22.84 11.70 4.36
N PRO A 323 22.67 12.20 5.60
CA PRO A 323 21.35 12.43 6.17
C PRO A 323 20.44 13.27 5.26
N SER A 324 19.14 12.97 5.29
CA SER A 324 18.06 13.70 4.63
C SER A 324 16.97 13.91 5.68
N LEU A 325 17.08 15.02 6.40
CA LEU A 325 16.23 15.37 7.55
C LEU A 325 14.88 15.93 7.08
N ASP A 326 14.16 15.18 6.24
CA ASP A 326 12.86 15.60 5.74
C ASP A 326 11.81 15.47 6.85
N GLU A 327 11.25 16.60 7.29
CA GLU A 327 10.34 16.67 8.43
C GLU A 327 8.97 16.03 8.14
N LEU A 328 8.53 16.09 6.88
CA LEU A 328 7.21 15.59 6.46
C LEU A 328 7.18 14.07 6.30
N VAL A 329 8.33 13.41 6.14
CA VAL A 329 8.38 11.94 6.05
C VAL A 329 8.32 11.35 7.44
N LYS A 330 7.10 11.10 7.96
CA LYS A 330 6.85 10.56 9.30
C LYS A 330 5.75 9.51 9.34
N ALA A 331 5.87 8.54 10.24
CA ALA A 331 4.83 7.53 10.45
C ALA A 331 3.56 8.17 11.07
N PRO A 332 2.35 7.68 10.75
CA PRO A 332 2.07 6.64 9.78
C PRO A 332 2.23 7.14 8.34
N LEU A 333 2.71 6.26 7.46
CA LEU A 333 2.86 6.55 6.02
C LEU A 333 1.84 5.76 5.18
N GLY A 334 1.14 6.42 4.26
CA GLY A 334 0.25 5.81 3.27
C GLY A 334 0.80 5.88 1.85
N VAL A 335 0.31 5.03 0.94
CA VAL A 335 0.75 5.02 -0.46
C VAL A 335 0.23 6.28 -1.17
N LEU A 336 1.14 7.05 -1.77
CA LEU A 336 0.82 8.20 -2.64
C LEU A 336 0.56 7.74 -4.08
N TRP A 337 1.49 6.96 -4.61
CA TRP A 337 1.39 6.33 -5.93
C TRP A 337 2.20 5.03 -5.95
N PHE A 338 1.87 4.16 -6.90
CA PHE A 338 2.67 2.98 -7.24
C PHE A 338 2.69 2.80 -8.76
N ASP A 339 3.85 2.38 -9.30
CA ASP A 339 4.04 2.18 -10.74
C ASP A 339 5.14 1.15 -11.04
N ASP A 340 4.96 0.32 -12.06
CA ASP A 340 5.90 -0.71 -12.48
C ASP A 340 6.64 -0.39 -13.81
N THR A 341 6.41 0.80 -14.38
CA THR A 341 7.00 1.20 -15.68
C THR A 341 8.54 1.29 -15.65
N LEU A 342 9.11 1.88 -14.59
CA LEU A 342 10.55 2.14 -14.49
C LEU A 342 11.25 1.15 -13.55
N GLY A 343 11.73 0.03 -14.10
CA GLY A 343 12.43 -1.00 -13.35
C GLY A 343 13.97 -0.89 -13.39
N HIS A 344 14.61 -1.04 -12.24
CA HIS A 344 16.06 -1.02 -12.08
C HIS A 344 16.62 -2.38 -11.68
N PHE A 345 17.87 -2.65 -12.12
CA PHE A 345 18.61 -3.80 -11.64
C PHE A 345 18.79 -3.73 -10.12
N LYS A 346 18.60 -4.85 -9.43
CA LYS A 346 18.59 -4.91 -7.96
C LYS A 346 19.83 -4.36 -7.25
N ARG A 347 20.96 -4.20 -7.94
CA ARG A 347 22.22 -3.68 -7.37
C ARG A 347 22.61 -2.31 -7.91
N SER A 348 21.65 -1.53 -8.43
CA SER A 348 21.90 -0.18 -8.96
C SER A 348 22.25 0.83 -7.86
N PRO A 349 22.78 2.02 -8.20
CA PRO A 349 23.00 3.13 -7.26
C PRO A 349 21.72 3.58 -6.56
N GLN A 350 21.86 4.37 -5.48
CA GLN A 350 20.72 5.05 -4.88
C GLN A 350 20.10 6.06 -5.85
N PRO A 351 18.78 6.28 -5.81
CA PRO A 351 18.18 7.41 -6.51
C PRO A 351 18.67 8.73 -5.90
N LYS A 352 18.64 9.79 -6.71
CA LYS A 352 18.71 11.18 -6.25
C LYS A 352 17.30 11.77 -6.31
N ILE A 353 16.94 12.63 -5.38
CA ILE A 353 15.63 13.28 -5.31
C ILE A 353 15.89 14.78 -5.15
N ILE A 354 15.67 15.53 -6.23
CA ILE A 354 16.02 16.95 -6.34
C ILE A 354 14.83 17.70 -6.93
N ASP A 355 14.28 18.66 -6.19
CA ASP A 355 13.27 19.61 -6.66
C ASP A 355 12.05 18.97 -7.36
N GLY A 356 11.49 17.94 -6.73
CA GLY A 356 10.34 17.17 -7.21
C GLY A 356 10.68 16.10 -8.25
N VAL A 357 11.97 15.93 -8.60
CA VAL A 357 12.43 14.98 -9.61
C VAL A 357 13.27 13.87 -8.99
N MET A 358 12.90 12.62 -9.27
CA MET A 358 13.70 11.44 -8.97
C MET A 358 14.60 11.14 -10.16
N ILE A 359 15.92 11.16 -9.92
CA ILE A 359 16.95 10.83 -10.91
C ILE A 359 17.49 9.45 -10.57
N THR A 360 17.24 8.49 -11.46
CA THR A 360 17.66 7.09 -11.28
C THR A 360 18.60 6.67 -12.39
N THR A 361 19.51 5.75 -12.08
CA THR A 361 20.33 5.07 -13.10
C THR A 361 20.35 3.60 -12.79
N THR A 362 20.32 2.76 -13.83
CA THR A 362 20.39 1.31 -13.68
C THR A 362 21.70 0.79 -14.25
N LYS A 363 22.17 -0.32 -13.70
CA LYS A 363 23.24 -1.12 -14.30
C LYS A 363 22.76 -1.77 -15.60
N ASN A 364 23.62 -1.80 -16.61
CA ASN A 364 23.42 -2.57 -17.84
C ASN A 364 23.73 -4.06 -17.59
N TRP A 365 22.90 -4.70 -16.76
CA TRP A 365 23.13 -6.06 -16.27
C TRP A 365 23.00 -7.18 -17.34
N LEU A 366 22.51 -6.81 -18.52
CA LEU A 366 22.38 -7.69 -19.68
C LEU A 366 23.60 -7.64 -20.60
N ASP A 367 24.48 -6.65 -20.44
CA ASP A 367 25.75 -6.60 -21.17
C ASP A 367 26.69 -7.70 -20.66
N ALA A 368 26.88 -8.74 -21.46
CA ALA A 368 27.76 -9.85 -21.11
C ALA A 368 29.25 -9.48 -21.21
N SER A 369 29.60 -8.39 -21.91
CA SER A 369 31.01 -8.01 -22.14
C SER A 369 31.74 -7.57 -20.86
N THR A 370 31.00 -7.12 -19.84
CA THR A 370 31.57 -6.69 -18.56
C THR A 370 31.72 -7.82 -17.54
N ARG A 371 31.26 -9.04 -17.87
CA ARG A 371 31.30 -10.21 -16.99
C ARG A 371 32.67 -10.87 -17.03
N THR A 372 33.63 -10.37 -16.25
CA THR A 372 34.94 -11.01 -16.14
C THR A 372 34.83 -12.30 -15.30
N ARG A 373 35.45 -13.41 -15.74
CA ARG A 373 35.34 -14.76 -15.09
C ARG A 373 36.06 -14.88 -13.73
N LYS A 374 36.62 -13.80 -13.19
CA LYS A 374 37.39 -13.82 -11.93
C LYS A 374 36.49 -13.33 -10.79
N ALA A 375 36.08 -14.26 -9.91
CA ALA A 375 35.26 -14.07 -8.71
C ALA A 375 33.72 -13.94 -8.96
N PRO A 376 32.86 -14.33 -8.01
CA PRO A 376 31.45 -14.69 -8.25
C PRO A 376 30.51 -13.48 -8.43
N TRP A 377 31.06 -12.32 -8.78
CA TRP A 377 30.39 -11.03 -8.74
C TRP A 377 30.50 -10.36 -10.10
N PHE A 378 29.36 -10.22 -10.78
CA PHE A 378 29.30 -9.45 -12.02
C PHE A 378 29.16 -7.98 -11.72
N ASP A 379 30.07 -7.20 -12.29
CA ASP A 379 30.03 -5.74 -12.33
C ASP A 379 29.58 -5.27 -13.72
N TYR A 380 28.96 -4.10 -13.76
CA TYR A 380 28.27 -3.59 -14.95
C TYR A 380 28.49 -2.09 -15.09
N ARG A 381 28.55 -1.63 -16.33
CA ARG A 381 28.45 -0.18 -16.63
C ARG A 381 27.05 0.32 -16.30
N LEU A 382 26.91 1.63 -16.10
CA LEU A 382 25.62 2.28 -15.95
C LEU A 382 24.98 2.57 -17.31
N LEU A 383 23.65 2.62 -17.31
CA LEU A 383 22.88 3.25 -18.39
C LEU A 383 22.68 4.74 -18.07
N PRO A 384 22.37 5.56 -19.10
CA PRO A 384 21.96 6.95 -18.90
C PRO A 384 20.87 7.11 -17.84
N PRO A 385 20.82 8.27 -17.15
CA PRO A 385 19.83 8.49 -16.11
C PRO A 385 18.41 8.57 -16.70
N ASN A 386 17.44 8.12 -15.90
CA ASN A 386 16.02 8.35 -16.12
C ASN A 386 15.51 9.37 -15.10
N PHE A 387 14.48 10.11 -15.48
CA PHE A 387 13.88 11.17 -14.68
C PHE A 387 12.41 10.83 -14.50
N SER A 388 11.93 10.85 -13.26
CA SER A 388 10.52 10.66 -12.95
C SER A 388 10.07 11.70 -11.93
N ASP A 389 8.82 12.12 -12.03
CA ASP A 389 8.20 13.00 -11.04
C ASP A 389 7.98 12.23 -9.71
N VAL A 390 8.39 12.83 -8.60
CA VAL A 390 8.40 12.20 -7.28
C VAL A 390 6.99 12.01 -6.72
N TYR A 391 6.03 12.83 -7.14
CA TYR A 391 4.67 12.85 -6.59
C TYR A 391 3.68 12.01 -7.38
N THR A 392 4.03 11.61 -8.61
CA THR A 392 3.17 10.82 -9.50
C THR A 392 3.81 9.54 -10.03
N GLY A 393 5.12 9.37 -9.85
CA GLY A 393 5.89 8.25 -10.41
C GLY A 393 6.09 8.34 -11.93
N ARG A 394 5.48 9.33 -12.59
CA ARG A 394 5.49 9.47 -14.05
C ARG A 394 6.91 9.67 -14.57
N VAL A 395 7.34 8.82 -15.48
CA VAL A 395 8.59 9.00 -16.23
C VAL A 395 8.45 10.21 -17.15
N LEU A 396 9.39 11.14 -17.04
CA LEU A 396 9.42 12.36 -17.84
C LEU A 396 9.83 12.06 -19.28
N SER A 397 9.20 12.76 -20.22
CA SER A 397 9.51 12.63 -21.65
C SER A 397 10.94 13.16 -21.97
N ALA A 398 11.41 12.91 -23.19
CA ALA A 398 12.69 13.44 -23.65
C ALA A 398 12.71 14.97 -23.66
N GLU A 399 11.57 15.60 -23.95
CA GLU A 399 11.35 17.05 -23.94
C GLU A 399 11.40 17.59 -22.52
N GLU A 400 10.61 17.02 -21.61
CA GLU A 400 10.55 17.44 -20.19
C GLU A 400 11.91 17.29 -19.47
N SER A 401 12.70 16.30 -19.86
CA SER A 401 14.00 16.00 -19.25
C SER A 401 15.19 16.65 -19.93
N ALA A 402 14.99 17.48 -20.97
CA ALA A 402 16.07 18.06 -21.76
C ALA A 402 17.05 18.87 -20.90
N ASP A 403 16.53 19.82 -20.12
CA ASP A 403 17.35 20.69 -19.27
C ASP A 403 17.90 19.94 -18.04
N LEU A 404 17.13 18.98 -17.51
CA LEU A 404 17.54 18.15 -16.38
C LEU A 404 18.81 17.35 -16.69
N LYS A 405 18.99 16.90 -17.95
CA LYS A 405 20.19 16.16 -18.39
C LYS A 405 21.46 16.99 -18.35
N ALA A 406 21.37 18.32 -18.45
CA ALA A 406 22.52 19.21 -18.37
C ALA A 406 22.99 19.46 -16.93
N GLN A 407 22.12 19.20 -15.94
CA GLN A 407 22.41 19.45 -14.54
C GLN A 407 23.52 18.52 -14.01
N ALA A 408 24.29 19.02 -13.04
CA ALA A 408 25.34 18.24 -12.39
C ALA A 408 24.80 16.94 -11.76
N ALA A 409 23.57 16.98 -11.24
CA ALA A 409 22.91 15.81 -10.63
C ALA A 409 22.67 14.67 -11.63
N ALA A 410 22.53 14.95 -12.93
CA ALA A 410 22.35 13.94 -13.97
C ALA A 410 23.66 13.28 -14.43
N LYS A 411 24.82 13.84 -14.08
CA LYS A 411 26.11 13.29 -14.49
C LYS A 411 26.36 11.94 -13.82
N VAL A 412 26.61 10.91 -14.64
CA VAL A 412 26.90 9.54 -14.23
C VAL A 412 28.06 8.98 -15.04
N ASP A 413 28.89 8.14 -14.43
CA ASP A 413 29.98 7.46 -15.14
C ASP A 413 29.44 6.27 -15.94
N LEU A 414 29.34 6.47 -17.26
CA LEU A 414 28.86 5.46 -18.20
C LEU A 414 29.97 4.54 -18.73
N LYS A 415 31.24 4.91 -18.52
CA LYS A 415 32.39 4.24 -19.16
C LYS A 415 32.97 3.16 -18.27
N THR A 416 33.11 3.47 -16.97
CA THR A 416 33.74 2.55 -16.04
C THR A 416 32.77 1.49 -15.53
N VAL A 417 33.33 0.31 -15.29
CA VAL A 417 32.62 -0.79 -14.64
C VAL A 417 32.43 -0.42 -13.17
N GLN A 418 31.17 -0.41 -12.71
CA GLN A 418 30.81 0.05 -11.39
C GLN A 418 30.90 -1.06 -10.33
N PRO A 419 31.09 -0.73 -9.03
CA PRO A 419 31.13 -1.72 -7.97
C PRO A 419 29.85 -2.55 -7.91
N SER A 420 29.96 -3.84 -7.56
CA SER A 420 28.84 -4.79 -7.48
C SER A 420 27.65 -4.27 -6.68
N GLN A 421 27.88 -3.57 -5.56
CA GLN A 421 26.86 -2.98 -4.69
C GLN A 421 27.33 -1.62 -4.16
N TYR A 422 26.39 -0.72 -3.85
CA TYR A 422 26.67 0.59 -3.24
C TYR A 422 26.29 0.56 -1.77
N ARG A 423 27.13 1.14 -0.91
CA ARG A 423 27.03 1.03 0.55
C ARG A 423 27.51 2.30 1.24
N PRO A 424 26.96 2.62 2.43
CA PRO A 424 27.59 3.60 3.30
C PRO A 424 28.94 3.06 3.78
N SER A 425 29.90 3.96 4.03
CA SER A 425 31.29 3.61 4.34
C SER A 425 31.45 2.77 5.62
N ASN A 426 30.48 2.86 6.54
CA ASN A 426 30.46 2.10 7.79
C ASN A 426 29.99 0.64 7.61
N GLN A 427 29.35 0.28 6.49
CA GLN A 427 28.87 -1.09 6.28
C GLN A 427 29.97 -1.99 5.70
N LYS A 428 30.59 -2.81 6.56
CA LYS A 428 31.68 -3.73 6.17
C LYS A 428 31.19 -5.04 5.55
N ASN A 429 30.05 -5.59 6.00
CA ASN A 429 29.49 -6.84 5.46
C ASN A 429 28.38 -6.56 4.44
N ALA A 430 28.63 -6.95 3.19
CA ALA A 430 27.73 -6.68 2.06
C ALA A 430 26.49 -7.59 1.99
N TRP A 431 26.48 -8.71 2.73
CA TRP A 431 25.49 -9.79 2.57
C TRP A 431 24.70 -10.09 3.83
N LYS A 432 25.33 -9.94 4.99
CA LYS A 432 24.73 -10.15 6.30
C LYS A 432 25.26 -9.09 7.29
N PRO A 433 24.90 -7.81 7.07
CA PRO A 433 25.24 -6.76 8.01
C PRO A 433 24.66 -7.06 9.40
N GLU A 434 25.32 -6.54 10.42
CA GLU A 434 24.85 -6.64 11.81
C GLU A 434 23.50 -5.93 12.00
N ALA A 435 22.84 -6.23 13.11
CA ALA A 435 21.63 -5.51 13.49
C ALA A 435 21.97 -4.03 13.73
N PRO A 436 21.15 -3.11 13.22
CA PRO A 436 21.41 -1.69 13.35
C PRO A 436 21.22 -1.22 14.80
N VAL A 437 22.10 -0.32 15.23
CA VAL A 437 22.00 0.41 16.50
C VAL A 437 22.12 1.89 16.18
N ALA A 438 21.06 2.66 16.46
CA ALA A 438 20.96 4.07 16.06
C ALA A 438 20.87 5.00 17.28
N GLY A 439 21.96 5.06 18.05
CA GLY A 439 22.04 5.87 19.28
C GLY A 439 21.28 5.24 20.45
N HIS A 440 20.68 6.08 21.29
CA HIS A 440 19.92 5.67 22.48
C HIS A 440 18.47 6.17 22.40
N ARG A 441 17.55 5.45 23.03
CA ARG A 441 16.13 5.82 23.20
C ARG A 441 15.73 5.78 24.67
N GLN A 442 14.66 6.48 25.00
CA GLN A 442 13.90 6.19 26.22
C GLN A 442 12.94 5.05 25.90
N ASN A 443 12.98 3.98 26.70
CA ASN A 443 12.05 2.88 26.54
C ASN A 443 10.62 3.39 26.85
N PRO A 444 9.65 3.28 25.91
CA PRO A 444 8.31 3.84 26.09
C PRO A 444 7.51 3.12 27.17
N ILE A 445 7.90 1.91 27.56
CA ILE A 445 7.25 1.14 28.62
C ILE A 445 7.84 1.47 29.99
N THR A 446 9.17 1.51 30.12
CA THR A 446 9.85 1.60 31.42
C THR A 446 10.40 2.98 31.75
N GLY A 447 10.54 3.87 30.77
CA GLY A 447 11.23 5.16 30.89
C GLY A 447 12.75 5.04 31.06
N GLU A 448 13.33 3.84 30.98
CA GLU A 448 14.77 3.63 31.10
C GLU A 448 15.48 3.95 29.77
N THR A 449 16.67 4.55 29.87
CA THR A 449 17.51 4.79 28.69
C THR A 449 18.17 3.49 28.23
N GLU A 450 18.05 3.16 26.95
CA GLU A 450 18.63 1.96 26.35
C GLU A 450 19.21 2.24 24.97
N ALA A 451 20.04 1.33 24.46
CA ALA A 451 20.48 1.38 23.07
C ALA A 451 19.27 1.24 22.14
N ARG A 452 19.15 2.14 21.15
CA ARG A 452 18.10 2.08 20.15
C ARG A 452 18.41 0.96 19.15
N THR A 453 17.88 -0.22 19.46
CA THR A 453 17.90 -1.40 18.59
C THR A 453 16.50 -1.61 18.03
N PHE A 454 16.40 -2.13 16.81
CA PHE A 454 15.11 -2.45 16.22
C PHE A 454 15.16 -3.79 15.47
N PRO A 455 14.07 -4.58 15.49
CA PRO A 455 14.04 -5.91 14.89
C PRO A 455 14.41 -5.89 13.41
N LYS A 456 15.47 -6.62 13.07
CA LYS A 456 15.88 -6.86 11.68
C LYS A 456 16.01 -8.35 11.43
N SER A 457 15.21 -8.87 10.50
CA SER A 457 15.28 -10.29 10.15
C SER A 457 16.40 -10.59 9.14
N TYR A 458 16.30 -10.05 7.92
CA TYR A 458 17.31 -10.22 6.87
C TYR A 458 17.28 -9.09 5.85
N GLY A 459 18.44 -8.67 5.36
CA GLY A 459 18.59 -7.70 4.26
C GLY A 459 20.04 -7.55 3.84
N CYS A 460 20.30 -7.44 2.53
CA CYS A 460 21.67 -7.23 2.04
C CYS A 460 22.15 -5.79 2.32
N ASP A 461 21.25 -4.82 2.34
CA ASP A 461 21.54 -3.49 2.85
C ASP A 461 21.54 -3.51 4.39
N GLY A 462 22.55 -2.87 4.98
CA GLY A 462 22.67 -2.67 6.42
C GLY A 462 21.55 -1.81 6.97
N GLY A 463 20.96 -1.01 6.09
CA GLY A 463 20.14 0.13 6.39
C GLY A 463 20.95 1.42 6.32
N PHE A 464 20.27 2.55 6.32
CA PHE A 464 20.89 3.85 6.34
C PHE A 464 20.08 4.80 7.25
N ASP A 465 20.81 5.58 8.03
CA ASP A 465 20.22 6.56 8.94
C ASP A 465 20.15 7.92 8.23
N TYR A 466 18.94 8.32 7.85
CA TYR A 466 18.69 9.62 7.22
C TYR A 466 18.53 10.75 8.24
N GLY A 467 18.58 10.46 9.55
CA GLY A 467 18.44 11.45 10.61
C GLY A 467 17.15 11.26 11.40
N HIS A 468 15.96 11.51 10.84
CA HIS A 468 14.69 11.16 11.49
C HIS A 468 14.27 9.71 11.20
N ILE A 469 14.40 9.31 9.94
CA ILE A 469 14.02 7.99 9.45
C ILE A 469 15.26 7.12 9.27
N TYR A 470 15.18 5.88 9.75
CA TYR A 470 16.12 4.83 9.40
C TYR A 470 15.43 3.89 8.41
N THR A 471 16.03 3.64 7.24
CA THR A 471 15.45 2.71 6.26
C THR A 471 16.33 1.48 6.08
N MET A 472 15.73 0.34 5.79
CA MET A 472 16.44 -0.92 5.58
C MET A 472 15.59 -1.97 4.87
N ARG A 473 16.22 -3.07 4.46
CA ARG A 473 15.52 -4.34 4.20
C ARG A 473 15.51 -5.20 5.46
N SER A 474 14.31 -5.54 5.92
CA SER A 474 14.04 -6.50 7.00
C SER A 474 13.00 -7.51 6.52
N GLY A 475 13.44 -8.48 5.70
CA GLY A 475 12.56 -9.38 4.96
C GLY A 475 11.88 -8.70 3.76
N THR A 476 11.23 -7.56 3.98
CA THR A 476 10.66 -6.66 2.96
C THR A 476 11.36 -5.29 3.02
N ALA A 477 10.92 -4.33 2.19
CA ALA A 477 11.29 -2.93 2.42
C ALA A 477 10.78 -2.50 3.81
N SER A 478 11.53 -1.69 4.55
CA SER A 478 11.17 -1.33 5.93
C SER A 478 11.77 0.00 6.36
N PHE A 479 11.15 0.63 7.33
CA PHE A 479 11.67 1.84 7.96
C PHE A 479 11.36 1.88 9.46
N TYR A 480 12.03 2.79 10.16
CA TYR A 480 11.86 3.08 11.58
C TYR A 480 11.87 4.60 11.73
N ASP A 481 10.85 5.15 12.39
CA ASP A 481 10.77 6.56 12.75
C ASP A 481 11.35 6.78 14.15
N LYS A 482 12.51 7.46 14.21
CA LYS A 482 13.21 7.69 15.48
C LYS A 482 12.58 8.79 16.33
N ARG A 483 11.63 9.57 15.82
CA ARG A 483 10.94 10.60 16.60
C ARG A 483 9.98 10.00 17.61
N ILE A 484 9.29 8.94 17.22
CA ILE A 484 8.34 8.23 18.07
C ILE A 484 8.85 6.87 18.53
N ASP A 485 10.02 6.42 18.08
CA ASP A 485 10.51 5.07 18.33
C ASP A 485 9.52 3.99 17.84
N SER A 486 9.12 4.12 16.58
CA SER A 486 7.97 3.43 15.96
C SER A 486 8.01 1.90 15.93
N GLY A 487 9.13 1.26 16.29
CA GLY A 487 9.42 -0.11 15.88
C GLY A 487 9.70 -0.24 14.38
N THR A 488 10.00 -1.45 13.91
CA THR A 488 10.23 -1.73 12.49
C THR A 488 8.91 -1.84 11.73
N ILE A 489 8.63 -0.88 10.85
CA ILE A 489 7.47 -0.89 9.97
C ILE A 489 7.86 -1.55 8.64
N ASN A 490 7.14 -2.61 8.25
CA ASN A 490 7.37 -3.33 6.99
C ASN A 490 6.47 -2.78 5.86
N ILE A 491 7.09 -2.34 4.78
CA ILE A 491 6.42 -2.07 3.49
C ILE A 491 6.46 -3.38 2.70
N SER A 492 5.36 -4.13 2.78
CA SER A 492 5.27 -5.45 2.15
C SER A 492 4.73 -5.39 0.74
N GLY A 493 5.06 -6.41 -0.05
CA GLY A 493 4.71 -6.51 -1.45
C GLY A 493 5.87 -6.15 -2.38
N PRO A 494 6.36 -4.89 -2.37
CA PRO A 494 7.57 -4.51 -3.09
C PRO A 494 8.85 -5.05 -2.48
N ARG A 495 9.93 -4.94 -3.27
CA ARG A 495 11.27 -5.31 -2.87
C ARG A 495 12.19 -4.11 -2.99
N SER A 496 12.83 -3.73 -1.89
CA SER A 496 13.97 -2.82 -1.92
C SER A 496 15.19 -3.45 -2.59
N GLY A 497 16.09 -2.61 -3.10
CA GLY A 497 17.33 -3.04 -3.72
C GLY A 497 18.26 -3.80 -2.77
N CYS A 498 19.27 -4.46 -3.33
CA CYS A 498 20.43 -4.86 -2.55
C CYS A 498 21.19 -3.63 -2.05
N THR A 499 21.21 -2.53 -2.81
CA THR A 499 21.53 -1.19 -2.34
C THR A 499 20.31 -0.62 -1.62
N ASN A 500 20.48 0.06 -0.48
CA ASN A 500 19.37 0.75 0.16
C ASN A 500 18.77 1.75 -0.84
N SER A 501 17.51 1.55 -1.21
CA SER A 501 16.81 2.35 -2.20
C SER A 501 15.59 3.05 -1.62
N ILE A 502 15.48 3.13 -0.29
CA ILE A 502 14.32 3.68 0.39
C ILE A 502 14.72 5.07 0.91
N VAL A 503 14.22 6.12 0.28
CA VAL A 503 14.77 7.47 0.45
C VAL A 503 13.69 8.45 0.92
N PRO A 504 13.84 9.06 2.10
CA PRO A 504 13.00 10.18 2.54
C PRO A 504 13.53 11.50 1.94
N ALA A 505 12.75 12.15 1.10
CA ALA A 505 13.07 13.46 0.53
C ALA A 505 11.85 14.06 -0.16
N ASN A 506 11.81 15.40 -0.26
CA ASN A 506 10.74 16.15 -0.93
C ASN A 506 9.35 15.80 -0.37
N GLY A 507 9.28 15.54 0.94
CA GLY A 507 8.04 15.27 1.66
C GLY A 507 7.46 13.86 1.50
N VAL A 508 8.17 12.96 0.81
CA VAL A 508 7.72 11.57 0.59
C VAL A 508 8.81 10.55 0.88
N LEU A 509 8.40 9.34 1.28
CA LEU A 509 9.27 8.17 1.34
C LEU A 509 9.22 7.44 -0.01
N SER A 510 10.27 7.60 -0.80
CA SER A 510 10.39 6.98 -2.14
C SER A 510 10.95 5.57 -2.07
N LEU A 511 10.33 4.66 -2.81
CA LEU A 511 10.74 3.26 -2.96
C LEU A 511 10.71 2.85 -4.45
N PRO A 512 11.71 3.24 -5.27
CA PRO A 512 11.78 2.86 -6.67
C PRO A 512 11.90 1.34 -6.88
N TYR A 513 11.48 0.87 -8.06
CA TYR A 513 11.41 -0.54 -8.44
C TYR A 513 12.80 -1.18 -8.63
N PHE A 514 13.43 -1.65 -7.56
CA PHE A 514 14.77 -2.26 -7.57
C PHE A 514 14.76 -3.80 -7.59
N TYR A 515 13.89 -4.38 -8.43
CA TYR A 515 13.65 -5.82 -8.42
C TYR A 515 14.15 -6.57 -9.67
N LYS A 516 14.47 -5.91 -10.80
CA LYS A 516 14.98 -6.59 -12.00
C LYS A 516 16.28 -7.37 -11.70
N GLY A 517 16.40 -8.54 -12.33
CA GLY A 517 17.51 -9.48 -12.12
C GLY A 517 17.39 -10.31 -10.82
N CYS A 518 16.21 -10.35 -10.19
CA CYS A 518 15.89 -11.18 -9.03
C CYS A 518 14.76 -12.16 -9.34
N THR A 519 14.63 -13.21 -8.52
CA THR A 519 13.58 -14.24 -8.63
C THR A 519 12.88 -14.49 -7.30
N CYS A 520 12.92 -13.53 -6.38
CA CYS A 520 12.18 -13.64 -5.13
C CYS A 520 10.69 -13.43 -5.41
N SER A 521 9.80 -14.22 -4.84
CA SER A 521 8.36 -14.19 -5.13
C SER A 521 7.58 -13.04 -4.46
N TYR A 522 8.23 -11.89 -4.23
CA TYR A 522 7.56 -10.70 -3.69
C TYR A 522 6.41 -10.29 -4.63
N PRO A 523 5.18 -10.11 -4.11
CA PRO A 523 4.00 -10.09 -4.95
C PRO A 523 3.84 -8.77 -5.73
N LEU A 524 4.44 -7.66 -5.31
CA LEU A 524 4.27 -6.38 -6.02
C LEU A 524 5.59 -5.94 -6.68
N PRO A 525 5.88 -6.32 -7.93
CA PRO A 525 7.07 -5.87 -8.65
C PRO A 525 6.91 -4.41 -9.14
N THR A 526 6.72 -3.48 -8.22
CA THR A 526 6.42 -2.06 -8.46
C THR A 526 7.41 -1.15 -7.71
N GLY A 527 7.51 0.09 -8.15
CA GLY A 527 7.96 1.22 -7.34
C GLY A 527 6.76 1.90 -6.69
N LEU A 528 7.01 2.71 -5.65
CA LEU A 528 5.99 3.53 -5.00
C LEU A 528 6.61 4.75 -4.30
N ALA A 529 5.77 5.71 -3.93
CA ALA A 529 6.08 6.69 -2.90
C ALA A 529 4.99 6.69 -1.82
N MET A 530 5.36 7.11 -0.62
CA MET A 530 4.46 7.20 0.53
C MET A 530 4.52 8.58 1.17
N TYR A 531 3.41 9.05 1.73
CA TYR A 531 3.30 10.33 2.40
C TYR A 531 2.71 10.17 3.81
N ASN A 532 2.92 11.16 4.67
CA ASN A 532 2.39 11.13 6.02
C ASN A 532 0.86 11.18 6.03
N LEU A 533 0.27 10.30 6.83
CA LEU A 533 -1.15 10.26 7.13
C LEU A 533 -1.40 10.61 8.60
N PRO A 534 -2.63 11.00 8.96
CA PRO A 534 -3.01 11.19 10.36
C PRO A 534 -2.82 9.93 11.19
N GLU A 535 -2.61 10.08 12.51
CA GLU A 535 -2.44 8.97 13.45
C GLU A 535 -3.62 7.98 13.46
N SER A 536 -4.81 8.41 13.03
CA SER A 536 -5.98 7.54 12.87
C SER A 536 -5.77 6.46 11.80
N HIS A 537 -4.88 6.67 10.83
CA HIS A 537 -4.57 5.67 9.80
C HIS A 537 -3.88 4.46 10.38
N GLU A 538 -4.19 3.27 9.88
CA GLU A 538 -3.64 2.01 10.38
C GLU A 538 -2.23 1.72 9.87
N GLN A 539 -1.29 1.51 10.78
CA GLN A 539 0.07 1.08 10.45
C GLN A 539 0.68 0.28 11.60
N TRP A 540 1.12 -0.92 11.29
CA TRP A 540 1.58 -1.91 12.26
C TRP A 540 3.10 -2.08 12.24
N THR A 541 3.66 -2.43 13.39
CA THR A 541 5.11 -2.50 13.59
C THR A 541 5.51 -3.75 14.36
N THR A 542 6.78 -4.11 14.25
CA THR A 542 7.42 -5.05 15.16
C THR A 542 8.37 -4.27 16.06
N TRP A 543 8.06 -4.12 17.36
CA TRP A 543 8.85 -3.24 18.23
C TRP A 543 10.10 -3.93 18.82
N GLY A 544 10.01 -5.21 19.15
CA GLY A 544 11.11 -6.03 19.65
C GLY A 544 10.83 -6.71 20.98
N ARG A 545 11.57 -7.80 21.25
CA ARG A 545 11.34 -8.64 22.44
C ARG A 545 11.98 -8.05 23.69
N ILE A 546 11.18 -7.92 24.75
CA ILE A 546 11.61 -7.77 26.15
C ILE A 546 10.94 -8.89 26.93
N THR A 547 11.68 -9.60 27.79
CA THR A 547 11.05 -10.67 28.60
C THR A 547 10.26 -10.07 29.76
N LYS A 548 9.20 -10.75 30.19
CA LYS A 548 8.35 -10.28 31.29
C LYS A 548 9.11 -10.05 32.60
N GLU A 549 10.18 -10.80 32.85
CA GLU A 549 11.03 -10.64 34.03
C GLU A 549 11.78 -9.30 34.03
N LYS A 550 12.11 -8.78 32.85
CA LYS A 550 12.74 -7.45 32.72
C LYS A 550 11.74 -6.31 32.88
N LEU A 551 10.45 -6.57 32.65
CA LEU A 551 9.38 -5.58 32.81
C LEU A 551 8.80 -5.57 34.23
N ALA A 552 8.99 -6.64 35.01
CA ALA A 552 8.42 -6.78 36.34
C ALA A 552 8.76 -5.58 37.26
N GLY A 553 7.72 -4.86 37.70
CA GLY A 553 7.81 -3.70 38.59
C GLY A 553 8.28 -2.41 37.90
N LYS A 554 8.43 -2.43 36.57
CA LYS A 554 9.00 -1.33 35.79
C LYS A 554 8.05 -0.75 34.74
N ILE A 555 6.90 -1.39 34.47
CA ILE A 555 5.94 -0.87 33.49
C ILE A 555 5.33 0.42 34.03
N GLN A 556 5.65 1.54 33.37
CA GLN A 556 5.11 2.87 33.68
C GLN A 556 3.96 3.21 32.74
N ARG A 557 4.13 2.98 31.44
CA ARG A 557 3.14 3.33 30.43
C ARG A 557 2.98 2.19 29.43
N ILE A 558 1.75 1.85 29.07
CA ILE A 558 1.51 0.77 28.10
C ILE A 558 0.11 0.84 27.50
N GLY A 559 0.00 0.44 26.24
CA GLY A 559 -1.25 0.06 25.61
C GLY A 559 -1.30 -1.46 25.38
N ILE A 560 -2.46 -2.06 25.57
CA ILE A 560 -2.73 -3.46 25.20
C ILE A 560 -3.82 -3.43 24.15
N ASN A 561 -3.54 -3.93 22.95
CA ASN A 561 -4.50 -4.00 21.85
C ASN A 561 -4.87 -5.46 21.56
N PHE A 562 -6.06 -5.86 21.99
CA PHE A 562 -6.51 -7.23 21.91
C PHE A 562 -6.89 -7.59 20.46
N GLY A 563 -6.36 -8.70 19.95
CA GLY A 563 -6.64 -9.17 18.59
C GLY A 563 -5.99 -8.36 17.47
N ALA A 564 -5.20 -7.34 17.79
CA ALA A 564 -4.44 -6.57 16.81
C ALA A 564 -3.43 -7.45 16.05
N PRO A 565 -3.08 -7.11 14.81
CA PRO A 565 -2.16 -7.90 14.01
C PRO A 565 -0.69 -7.66 14.34
N ALA A 566 -0.33 -6.54 15.01
CA ALA A 566 1.01 -6.28 15.55
C ALA A 566 1.02 -5.11 16.55
N ASP A 567 2.20 -4.77 17.05
CA ASP A 567 2.42 -3.61 17.91
C ASP A 567 2.17 -2.29 17.14
N ARG A 568 2.01 -1.20 17.89
CA ARG A 568 1.98 0.16 17.35
C ARG A 568 2.32 1.21 18.40
N MET A 569 3.04 2.25 18.00
CA MET A 569 3.34 3.41 18.84
C MET A 569 2.44 4.61 18.50
N THR A 570 1.99 5.35 19.51
CA THR A 570 1.27 6.63 19.35
C THR A 570 2.22 7.83 19.36
N GLU A 571 1.80 8.95 18.77
CA GLU A 571 2.51 10.23 18.86
C GLU A 571 2.62 10.72 20.32
N SER A 572 1.62 10.42 21.14
CA SER A 572 1.61 10.75 22.56
C SER A 572 2.63 9.99 23.40
N GLY A 573 3.22 8.89 22.90
CA GLY A 573 4.23 8.09 23.62
C GLY A 573 3.78 6.72 24.16
N THR A 574 2.56 6.26 23.86
CA THR A 574 2.06 4.94 24.31
C THR A 574 2.46 3.87 23.28
N LEU A 575 3.23 2.88 23.72
CA LEU A 575 3.45 1.67 22.95
C LEU A 575 2.29 0.68 23.20
N TRP A 576 1.47 0.46 22.18
CA TRP A 576 0.39 -0.51 22.15
C TRP A 576 0.91 -1.86 21.67
N LEU A 577 0.79 -2.88 22.51
CA LEU A 577 1.23 -4.24 22.21
C LEU A 577 0.08 -5.09 21.71
N ASP A 578 0.34 -5.94 20.71
CA ASP A 578 -0.65 -6.93 20.28
C ASP A 578 -0.81 -8.05 21.32
N PHE A 579 -2.06 -8.40 21.63
CA PHE A 579 -2.34 -9.51 22.54
C PHE A 579 -3.48 -10.43 22.07
N PRO A 580 -3.27 -11.75 21.99
CA PRO A 580 -1.97 -12.42 22.05
C PRO A 580 -1.09 -12.01 20.86
N SER A 581 0.24 -12.03 21.04
CA SER A 581 1.15 -11.52 20.02
C SER A 581 1.22 -12.41 18.78
N MET A 582 1.07 -11.78 17.61
CA MET A 582 1.00 -12.39 16.27
C MET A 582 1.89 -11.66 15.26
N GLY A 583 2.21 -10.38 15.48
CA GLY A 583 2.89 -9.48 14.54
C GLY A 583 4.42 -9.52 14.54
N GLY A 584 5.01 -10.51 15.21
CA GLY A 584 6.44 -10.70 15.35
C GLY A 584 6.96 -10.46 16.76
N PRO A 585 8.28 -10.26 16.95
CA PRO A 585 8.86 -9.93 18.24
C PRO A 585 8.23 -8.70 18.91
N SER A 586 7.49 -8.94 20.00
CA SER A 586 6.87 -7.93 20.86
C SER A 586 7.35 -8.11 22.32
N PRO A 587 7.32 -7.08 23.19
CA PRO A 587 7.53 -7.23 24.62
C PRO A 587 6.54 -8.22 25.27
N GLU A 588 7.03 -9.08 26.15
CA GLU A 588 6.22 -10.10 26.83
C GLU A 588 5.61 -9.54 28.12
N LEU A 589 4.29 -9.57 28.22
CA LEU A 589 3.56 -9.14 29.42
C LEU A 589 3.22 -10.32 30.34
N ASP A 590 3.26 -10.10 31.65
CA ASP A 590 2.59 -10.96 32.62
C ASP A 590 1.10 -10.57 32.69
N LEU A 591 0.37 -10.98 31.65
CA LEU A 591 -1.05 -10.69 31.46
C LEU A 591 -1.87 -11.97 31.63
N VAL A 592 -2.70 -12.02 32.67
CA VAL A 592 -3.57 -13.16 32.97
C VAL A 592 -5.00 -12.81 32.55
N THR A 593 -5.63 -13.67 31.75
CA THR A 593 -7.01 -13.48 31.29
C THR A 593 -7.91 -14.65 31.69
N VAL A 594 -9.19 -14.34 31.88
CA VAL A 594 -10.25 -15.33 32.10
C VAL A 594 -11.33 -15.10 31.05
N PRO A 595 -11.63 -16.09 30.19
CA PRO A 595 -10.92 -17.36 30.03
C PRO A 595 -9.51 -17.16 29.47
N ALA A 596 -8.58 -18.08 29.77
CA ALA A 596 -7.19 -17.99 29.32
C ALA A 596 -7.02 -18.05 27.79
N LYS A 597 -7.97 -18.68 27.09
CA LYS A 597 -8.01 -18.71 25.63
C LYS A 597 -9.09 -17.76 25.14
N LEU A 598 -8.66 -16.63 24.61
CA LEU A 598 -9.54 -15.58 24.10
C LEU A 598 -10.07 -15.89 22.70
N LYS A 599 -11.28 -15.44 22.42
CA LYS A 599 -11.85 -15.40 21.06
C LYS A 599 -11.63 -13.99 20.50
N SER A 600 -10.60 -13.83 19.67
CA SER A 600 -10.27 -12.55 19.05
C SER A 600 -10.99 -12.33 17.72
N TYR A 601 -11.15 -11.06 17.37
CA TYR A 601 -11.56 -10.61 16.04
C TYR A 601 -10.67 -9.43 15.62
N TYR A 602 -10.64 -9.18 14.32
CA TYR A 602 -9.99 -8.02 13.73
C TYR A 602 -10.77 -7.59 12.48
N HIS A 603 -10.93 -6.29 12.34
CA HIS A 603 -11.38 -5.59 11.15
C HIS A 603 -10.35 -4.54 10.78
N HIS A 604 -10.32 -4.12 9.51
CA HIS A 604 -9.53 -2.95 9.14
C HIS A 604 -10.20 -1.68 9.69
N SER A 605 -9.42 -0.80 10.29
CA SER A 605 -9.88 0.43 10.97
C SER A 605 -10.66 1.40 10.08
N ILE A 606 -10.49 1.32 8.76
CA ILE A 606 -11.27 2.11 7.78
C ILE A 606 -12.78 1.89 7.90
N TRP A 607 -13.19 0.72 8.43
CA TRP A 607 -14.61 0.39 8.63
C TRP A 607 -15.17 0.93 9.95
N MET A 608 -14.31 1.47 10.82
CA MET A 608 -14.72 1.98 12.12
C MET A 608 -15.40 3.34 11.99
N ARG A 609 -16.51 3.48 12.68
CA ARG A 609 -17.20 4.76 12.87
C ARG A 609 -16.65 5.36 14.17
N ASN A 610 -16.06 6.55 14.07
CA ASN A 610 -15.19 7.06 15.11
C ASN A 610 -15.78 8.26 15.86
N ASP A 611 -15.90 8.10 17.17
CA ASP A 611 -16.08 9.11 18.21
C ASP A 611 -15.02 8.99 19.34
N ALA A 612 -14.14 7.98 19.30
CA ALA A 612 -13.21 7.61 20.39
C ALA A 612 -11.70 7.85 20.10
N GLY A 613 -11.33 8.41 18.95
CA GLY A 613 -9.98 8.90 18.66
C GLY A 613 -8.96 7.88 18.13
N LEU A 614 -9.06 6.59 18.46
CA LEU A 614 -8.12 5.54 18.02
C LEU A 614 -8.81 4.37 17.29
N PRO A 615 -9.23 4.55 16.02
CA PRO A 615 -10.03 3.55 15.30
C PRO A 615 -9.29 2.21 15.12
N TRP A 616 -7.97 2.23 14.98
CA TRP A 616 -7.15 1.01 14.85
C TRP A 616 -6.99 0.22 16.16
N VAL A 617 -7.26 0.82 17.32
CA VAL A 617 -7.39 0.04 18.57
C VAL A 617 -8.76 -0.64 18.60
N ALA A 618 -9.81 0.12 18.31
CA ALA A 618 -11.19 -0.37 18.36
C ALA A 618 -11.53 -1.41 17.28
N ALA A 619 -10.78 -1.44 16.17
CA ALA A 619 -11.02 -2.36 15.05
C ALA A 619 -10.71 -3.84 15.38
N SER A 620 -9.96 -4.09 16.44
CA SER A 620 -9.71 -5.42 16.99
C SER A 620 -10.24 -5.54 18.41
N GLY A 621 -10.44 -6.77 18.86
CA GLY A 621 -10.80 -7.03 20.25
C GLY A 621 -11.00 -8.50 20.56
N VAL A 622 -11.47 -8.75 21.78
CA VAL A 622 -11.82 -10.09 22.26
C VAL A 622 -13.25 -10.14 22.76
N GLU A 623 -13.90 -11.28 22.55
CA GLU A 623 -15.27 -11.56 22.98
C GLU A 623 -15.27 -12.53 24.18
N GLY A 624 -16.17 -12.28 25.13
CA GLY A 624 -16.42 -13.18 26.26
C GLY A 624 -15.33 -13.18 27.33
N MET A 625 -14.53 -12.12 27.41
CA MET A 625 -13.56 -11.95 28.49
C MET A 625 -14.27 -11.56 29.79
N GLU A 626 -14.01 -12.30 30.86
CA GLU A 626 -14.54 -12.06 32.20
C GLU A 626 -13.58 -11.19 33.03
N SER A 627 -12.27 -11.40 32.89
CA SER A 627 -11.29 -10.53 33.53
C SER A 627 -9.94 -10.55 32.83
N VAL A 628 -9.17 -9.49 33.05
CA VAL A 628 -7.77 -9.38 32.69
C VAL A 628 -7.00 -8.72 33.82
N THR A 629 -5.82 -9.25 34.13
CA THR A 629 -4.91 -8.70 35.14
C THR A 629 -3.52 -8.54 34.56
N LEU A 630 -3.08 -7.29 34.46
CA LEU A 630 -1.69 -6.95 34.13
C LEU A 630 -0.87 -6.90 35.42
N ARG A 631 0.23 -7.63 35.47
CA ARG A 631 1.22 -7.59 36.55
C ARG A 631 2.51 -6.92 36.08
N GLY A 632 3.32 -6.47 37.03
CA GLY A 632 4.61 -5.85 36.76
C GLY A 632 4.53 -4.34 36.51
N LEU A 633 3.40 -3.71 36.81
CA LEU A 633 3.29 -2.26 36.88
C LEU A 633 4.25 -1.71 37.94
N LYS A 634 4.76 -0.49 37.72
CA LYS A 634 5.38 0.28 38.78
C LYS A 634 4.29 0.73 39.76
N SER A 635 4.57 0.79 41.06
CA SER A 635 3.58 1.33 42.00
C SER A 635 3.32 2.81 41.71
N GLY A 636 2.06 3.23 41.68
CA GLY A 636 1.70 4.59 41.30
C GLY A 636 0.21 4.81 41.08
N SER A 637 -0.13 6.01 40.60
CA SER A 637 -1.48 6.41 40.21
C SER A 637 -1.53 6.61 38.70
N TYR A 638 -2.59 6.10 38.07
CA TYR A 638 -2.69 5.99 36.61
C TYR A 638 -4.02 6.53 36.08
N ARG A 639 -3.96 7.12 34.90
CA ARG A 639 -5.09 7.22 33.98
C ARG A 639 -5.22 5.88 33.25
N VAL A 640 -6.41 5.29 33.29
CA VAL A 640 -6.75 4.03 32.63
C VAL A 640 -7.85 4.28 31.60
N GLY A 641 -7.53 4.07 30.32
CA GLY A 641 -8.48 4.10 29.21
C GLY A 641 -8.90 2.69 28.82
N LEU A 642 -10.20 2.42 28.78
CA LEU A 642 -10.77 1.19 28.26
C LEU A 642 -11.46 1.48 26.93
N ILE A 643 -11.07 0.77 25.87
CA ILE A 643 -11.62 0.96 24.52
C ILE A 643 -12.44 -0.27 24.16
N PHE A 644 -13.64 -0.02 23.62
CA PHE A 644 -14.61 -1.02 23.24
C PHE A 644 -15.11 -0.80 21.81
N ALA A 645 -15.57 -1.86 21.16
CA ALA A 645 -16.30 -1.80 19.92
C ALA A 645 -17.17 -3.04 19.72
N ASN A 646 -18.35 -2.89 19.11
CA ASN A 646 -19.16 -4.04 18.78
C ASN A 646 -18.75 -4.63 17.41
N PRO A 647 -18.21 -5.86 17.30
CA PRO A 647 -17.84 -6.43 16.00
C PRO A 647 -19.05 -6.82 15.14
N ALA A 648 -20.21 -7.00 15.77
CA ALA A 648 -21.43 -7.48 15.15
C ALA A 648 -22.62 -6.54 15.44
N SER A 649 -23.79 -6.88 14.92
CA SER A 649 -25.02 -6.08 15.08
C SER A 649 -25.88 -6.54 16.26
N ASP A 650 -25.40 -7.49 17.06
CA ASP A 650 -26.10 -7.98 18.24
C ASP A 650 -26.00 -6.98 19.41
N GLU A 651 -27.04 -6.91 20.25
CA GLU A 651 -27.02 -6.07 21.44
C GLU A 651 -26.16 -6.70 22.53
N ARG A 652 -25.23 -5.91 23.09
CA ARG A 652 -24.29 -6.36 24.12
C ARG A 652 -24.31 -5.41 25.31
N ARG A 653 -24.56 -5.98 26.50
CA ARG A 653 -24.60 -5.27 27.78
C ARG A 653 -23.80 -6.00 28.85
N PHE A 654 -23.01 -5.25 29.62
CA PHE A 654 -22.19 -5.82 30.70
C PHE A 654 -21.82 -4.77 31.75
N ASP A 655 -21.46 -5.24 32.95
CA ASP A 655 -20.88 -4.38 33.98
C ASP A 655 -19.36 -4.26 33.75
N ILE A 656 -18.78 -3.11 34.10
CA ILE A 656 -17.34 -2.83 34.03
C ILE A 656 -16.84 -2.54 35.45
N GLN A 657 -15.80 -3.25 35.85
CA GLN A 657 -15.08 -3.01 37.11
C GLN A 657 -13.59 -2.86 36.86
N VAL A 658 -12.96 -1.94 37.59
CA VAL A 658 -11.50 -1.71 37.57
C VAL A 658 -11.01 -1.69 39.02
N GLN A 659 -10.03 -2.53 39.34
CA GLN A 659 -9.53 -2.73 40.72
C GLN A 659 -10.66 -2.99 41.74
N GLY A 660 -11.69 -3.75 41.34
CA GLY A 660 -12.87 -4.04 42.16
C GLY A 660 -13.86 -2.89 42.33
N GLN A 661 -13.55 -1.69 41.83
CA GLN A 661 -14.48 -0.56 41.82
C GLN A 661 -15.40 -0.65 40.61
N THR A 662 -16.69 -0.41 40.83
CA THR A 662 -17.68 -0.40 39.74
C THR A 662 -17.57 0.90 38.95
N VAL A 663 -17.27 0.77 37.66
CA VAL A 663 -17.11 1.87 36.72
C VAL A 663 -18.40 2.14 35.97
N SER A 664 -19.06 1.08 35.52
CA SER A 664 -20.34 1.17 34.82
C SER A 664 -21.15 -0.10 35.07
N THR A 665 -22.46 0.05 35.19
CA THR A 665 -23.42 -1.06 35.28
C THR A 665 -24.33 -1.03 34.07
N ASP A 666 -24.64 -2.20 33.50
CA ASP A 666 -25.43 -2.31 32.26
C ASP A 666 -24.89 -1.47 31.09
N PHE A 667 -23.56 -1.41 30.94
CA PHE A 667 -22.89 -0.70 29.85
C PHE A 667 -23.29 -1.30 28.50
N ASN A 668 -23.93 -0.49 27.65
CA ASN A 668 -24.44 -0.91 26.36
C ASN A 668 -23.47 -0.54 25.23
N LEU A 669 -23.01 -1.53 24.48
CA LEU A 669 -22.27 -1.26 23.26
C LEU A 669 -23.23 -0.77 22.18
N GLY A 670 -22.86 0.34 21.53
CA GLY A 670 -23.62 0.93 20.45
C GLY A 670 -23.66 0.06 19.19
N SER A 671 -23.88 0.71 18.03
CA SER A 671 -23.94 0.02 16.75
C SER A 671 -22.63 -0.70 16.40
N ARG A 672 -22.75 -1.67 15.48
CA ARG A 672 -21.63 -2.38 14.88
C ARG A 672 -20.53 -1.42 14.40
N LEU A 673 -19.29 -1.73 14.76
CA LEU A 673 -18.05 -1.01 14.42
C LEU A 673 -18.05 0.47 14.87
N THR A 674 -18.77 0.78 15.94
CA THR A 674 -18.67 2.07 16.64
C THR A 674 -17.75 1.90 17.84
N ALA A 675 -16.71 2.71 17.92
CA ALA A 675 -15.81 2.72 19.06
C ALA A 675 -16.49 3.37 20.27
N VAL A 676 -16.09 2.99 21.49
CA VAL A 676 -16.48 3.70 22.71
C VAL A 676 -15.29 3.64 23.66
N ALA A 677 -14.95 4.76 24.29
CA ALA A 677 -13.88 4.82 25.30
C ALA A 677 -14.44 5.19 26.68
N VAL A 678 -13.91 4.55 27.72
CA VAL A 678 -14.15 4.89 29.12
C VAL A 678 -12.80 5.24 29.74
N VAL A 679 -12.65 6.46 30.24
CA VAL A 679 -11.39 6.95 30.83
C VAL A 679 -11.58 7.16 32.33
N LEU A 680 -10.62 6.67 33.11
CA LEU A 680 -10.63 6.70 34.57
C LEU A 680 -9.32 7.30 35.07
N ASP A 681 -9.41 8.32 35.90
CA ASP A 681 -8.23 8.98 36.49
C ASP A 681 -8.02 8.53 37.93
N GLY A 682 -6.76 8.57 38.37
CA GLY A 682 -6.42 8.33 39.77
C GLY A 682 -6.47 6.86 40.20
N ILE A 683 -6.37 5.91 39.28
CA ILE A 683 -6.38 4.48 39.60
C ILE A 683 -5.05 4.08 40.24
N VAL A 684 -5.10 3.73 41.53
CA VAL A 684 -3.93 3.30 42.30
C VAL A 684 -3.60 1.83 42.00
N SER A 685 -2.32 1.56 41.77
CA SER A 685 -1.78 0.22 41.57
C SER A 685 -0.54 0.00 42.44
N GLU A 686 -0.50 -1.13 43.16
CA GLU A 686 0.67 -1.63 43.90
C GLU A 686 1.46 -2.68 43.08
N GLY A 687 1.38 -2.56 41.75
CA GLY A 687 2.12 -3.42 40.81
C GLY A 687 1.26 -4.34 39.96
N SER A 688 -0.07 -4.27 40.10
CA SER A 688 -1.01 -4.92 39.19
C SER A 688 -2.30 -4.13 39.01
N LEU A 689 -2.87 -4.22 37.81
CA LEU A 689 -4.16 -3.64 37.44
C LEU A 689 -5.09 -4.73 36.95
N GLN A 690 -6.28 -4.83 37.54
CA GLN A 690 -7.32 -5.75 37.10
C GLN A 690 -8.53 -5.00 36.50
N VAL A 691 -9.01 -5.50 35.37
CA VAL A 691 -10.30 -5.15 34.77
C VAL A 691 -11.18 -6.40 34.79
N ALA A 692 -12.43 -6.28 35.25
CA ALA A 692 -13.42 -7.34 35.21
C ALA A 692 -14.67 -6.89 34.47
N LEU A 693 -15.23 -7.79 33.66
CA LEU A 693 -16.41 -7.56 32.83
C LEU A 693 -17.44 -8.64 33.15
N THR A 694 -18.66 -8.25 33.51
CA THR A 694 -19.73 -9.20 33.84
C THR A 694 -20.87 -9.10 32.84
N ALA A 695 -21.04 -10.14 32.02
CA ALA A 695 -22.08 -10.17 30.99
C ALA A 695 -23.50 -10.04 31.58
N LYS A 696 -24.33 -9.20 30.96
CA LYS A 696 -25.78 -9.11 31.19
C LYS A 696 -26.58 -9.58 29.99
N LYS A 697 -26.13 -9.19 28.78
CA LYS A 697 -26.71 -9.59 27.50
C LYS A 697 -25.62 -9.70 26.45
N GLY A 698 -25.60 -10.79 25.68
CA GLY A 698 -24.54 -11.06 24.71
C GLY A 698 -23.19 -11.32 25.38
N ALA A 699 -22.13 -11.43 24.57
CA ALA A 699 -20.77 -11.58 25.09
C ALA A 699 -20.18 -10.21 25.47
N THR A 700 -19.40 -10.18 26.56
CA THR A 700 -18.53 -9.03 26.88
C THR A 700 -17.56 -8.76 25.74
N GLN A 701 -17.03 -7.54 25.69
CA GLN A 701 -16.02 -7.16 24.70
C GLN A 701 -14.97 -6.29 25.37
N LEU A 702 -13.73 -6.40 24.89
CA LEU A 702 -12.70 -5.37 25.11
C LEU A 702 -11.79 -5.29 23.88
N SER A 703 -11.57 -4.07 23.38
CA SER A 703 -10.62 -3.79 22.29
C SER A 703 -9.24 -3.48 22.82
N GLY A 704 -9.14 -2.60 23.82
CA GLY A 704 -7.85 -2.22 24.35
C GLY A 704 -7.89 -1.60 25.73
N ILE A 705 -6.71 -1.58 26.37
CA ILE A 705 -6.46 -0.92 27.65
C ILE A 705 -5.25 0.00 27.47
N GLU A 706 -5.42 1.28 27.76
CA GLU A 706 -4.33 2.24 27.89
C GLU A 706 -4.07 2.53 29.36
N ILE A 707 -2.81 2.52 29.77
CA ILE A 707 -2.37 2.83 31.13
C ILE A 707 -1.29 3.90 31.01
N VAL A 708 -1.57 5.09 31.53
CA VAL A 708 -0.65 6.24 31.52
C VAL A 708 -0.47 6.75 32.96
N PRO A 709 0.76 6.99 33.42
CA PRO A 709 1.00 7.65 34.70
C PRO A 709 0.29 9.01 34.77
N MET A 710 -0.31 9.36 35.92
CA MET A 710 -1.04 10.63 36.07
C MET A 710 -0.17 11.87 35.79
N ASP A 711 1.13 11.81 36.06
CA ASP A 711 2.10 12.89 35.77
C ASP A 711 2.41 13.07 34.28
N LEU A 712 2.03 12.10 33.44
CA LEU A 712 2.16 12.16 31.98
C LEU A 712 0.80 12.32 31.28
N ALA A 713 -0.29 12.36 32.03
CA ALA A 713 -1.66 12.41 31.53
C ALA A 713 -2.23 13.84 31.45
N GLU A 714 -1.49 14.85 31.94
CA GLU A 714 -1.87 16.27 31.89
C GLU A 714 -1.59 16.96 30.55
#